data_AF-A0A7E5WDW3-F1
#
_entry.id   AF-A0A7E5WDW3-F1
#
_cell.length_a   1.000
_cell.length_b   1.000
_cell.length_c   1.000
_cell.angle_alpha   90.00
_cell.angle_beta   90.00
_cell.angle_gamma   90.00
#
_symmetry.space_group_name_H-M   'P 1'
#
loop_
_entity.id
_entity.type
_entity.pdbx_description
1 polymer ?
#
loop_
_entity_poly.entity_id
_entity_poly.type
_entity_poly.pdbx_seq_one_letter_code
_entity_poly.pdbx_strand_id
1 'polypeptide(L)'
;MREISLVVYFGLFQFARWLYEPVSTTITDSWTTMTSIFDTTHEVNYTRLIFYPLLLVTSVLWVLHRWQQKSRLYQLGQILPGPQTVPFFGNALLAFGKRPDQLVEIALSYADKYGSVVRGFLGSKLVVFLADADDVEVILNSQVHIDKSSEYRFFKPWLGEGLLISTGKKWRYHRKIIAPTFHINILKSFVDVFNQNSKNVVEKLQTEIGKTFDVHDHMSTATVDILLETAMGITRKTQDESGFDYAMAVMKMCNIIHQRHYKFWLRFDALFKITPFFKKQKQLLDIIHGLTNKVIKSKKQTYFENKAKGFIPPTLEELTRSSDNDILANDNKTVSDTVFKGYRDDLDINDENDIGEKKRLAFLDLMIESAQNGTNQLTDHEIKEEVDTIMFEGHDTTAAGSSFVLCLLGIYKDIQAKVYNELYEIFGSSDRPATFADTLQMKYLERVILESLRMYPPVPVIARKLNSDVKIATNNYVLPAGCTVVIATYKIHRSPKYYKDPDTFNPDNFLPENTSNRHYYSYIPFSAGPRSCVGRKYALLKLKILLSTILRNYECISDVPESEFKLLADIILKRSDGFRLQIKPRVRAPINVPYTMTSLVEEAQVPSYNTRLIFYPLLLLASSIWILYRWQQKSRFHSIAEKLPGPPAIPFVGNALLVLRKNPTQLVEFALKFAEQFGNVIRVWLGTNLLVFLTDPNDVEVILNSNVHIDKSTEYKFFKPWLGEGLLISTGDKWRSHRKMIAPTFHINILKSFVSVFNQNSKNVVEKMKGEMGKVFDVHDYMSGVTVDILLETAMGITRKTQDESGFDYAMAVMKMCDIIHQRQYKLWLRFDAFFNRTSFFNQQKKLLNTIHGLTTKVIKSKKEIYLENKSKGFIPPTLEELTKSTDDNVLANNDKSLSEDVFKGYRDDLDFNDENDIGEKKRLAFLDLMIESAQNGTNNISDEEIKEEVDTIMFEGHDTTAAGSSFVLCLLGVHKDIQTKVYDELYEIFGDSDRPATFADTLRMKYLERVILESLRMYPPVPIIARKLNRDVKIATNNYVLPAGCTVVIGTLKVHRNPQHYKNPNVFNPDNFLPENTSNRHYYSYIPFSAGPRSCVGRKYAILKLKILLSTVLRNYKVTSDVTEKEFQLQADIILKRTDGFRLQIEPRQRVPSTVA
;
A
#
# COMPACT_ATOMS: atom_id res chain seq x y z
N MET A 1 44.74 19.04 -21.38
CA MET A 1 45.87 19.15 -20.43
C MET A 1 47.01 20.05 -20.90
N ARG A 2 47.16 20.41 -22.19
CA ARG A 2 48.28 21.28 -22.63
C ARG A 2 48.02 22.80 -22.62
N GLU A 3 46.78 23.29 -22.64
CA GLU A 3 46.52 24.75 -22.70
C GLU A 3 46.25 25.44 -21.35
N ILE A 4 45.74 24.72 -20.34
CA ILE A 4 45.49 25.31 -19.00
C ILE A 4 46.79 25.39 -18.17
N SER A 5 47.77 24.52 -18.46
CA SER A 5 49.09 24.56 -17.84
C SER A 5 49.85 25.84 -18.18
N LEU A 6 49.62 26.44 -19.35
CA LEU A 6 50.29 27.66 -19.79
C LEU A 6 49.75 28.91 -19.10
N VAL A 7 48.44 29.04 -18.90
CA VAL A 7 47.82 30.23 -18.30
C VAL A 7 48.06 30.30 -16.78
N VAL A 8 48.07 29.16 -16.09
CA VAL A 8 48.37 29.11 -14.64
C VAL A 8 49.86 29.31 -14.38
N TYR A 9 50.75 28.80 -15.24
CA TYR A 9 52.18 29.15 -15.18
C TYR A 9 52.43 30.63 -15.48
N PHE A 10 51.75 31.21 -16.48
CA PHE A 10 51.90 32.64 -16.82
C PHE A 10 51.38 33.57 -15.70
N GLY A 11 50.27 33.20 -15.05
CA GLY A 11 49.70 33.96 -13.93
C GLY A 11 50.58 33.91 -12.68
N LEU A 12 51.15 32.75 -12.35
CA LEU A 12 52.10 32.60 -11.23
C LEU A 12 53.46 33.27 -11.55
N PHE A 13 53.89 33.28 -12.81
CA PHE A 13 55.11 33.95 -13.25
C PHE A 13 54.96 35.48 -13.26
N GLN A 14 53.79 36.01 -13.65
CA GLN A 14 53.47 37.45 -13.55
C GLN A 14 53.34 37.92 -12.10
N PHE A 15 52.79 37.10 -11.21
CA PHE A 15 52.71 37.41 -9.78
C PHE A 15 54.08 37.34 -9.07
N ALA A 16 54.94 36.39 -9.48
CA ALA A 16 56.33 36.34 -9.05
C ALA A 16 57.16 37.53 -9.58
N ARG A 17 56.87 38.01 -10.80
CA ARG A 17 57.50 39.20 -11.39
C ARG A 17 57.05 40.50 -10.71
N TRP A 18 55.78 40.59 -10.29
CA TRP A 18 55.25 41.72 -9.52
C TRP A 18 55.87 41.83 -8.12
N LEU A 19 56.30 40.72 -7.51
CA LEU A 19 56.99 40.69 -6.22
C LEU A 19 58.51 40.97 -6.30
N TYR A 20 59.10 41.01 -7.50
CA TYR A 20 60.57 41.00 -7.68
C TYR A 20 61.14 42.08 -8.62
N GLU A 21 60.39 43.14 -8.92
CA GLU A 21 60.94 44.34 -9.56
C GLU A 21 61.15 45.47 -8.53
N PRO A 22 62.39 45.69 -8.04
CA PRO A 22 62.75 46.95 -7.42
C PRO A 22 62.85 48.02 -8.52
N VAL A 23 62.07 49.07 -8.36
CA VAL A 23 62.09 50.28 -9.19
C VAL A 23 63.49 50.92 -9.10
N SER A 24 64.25 50.89 -10.20
CA SER A 24 65.28 51.89 -10.53
C SER A 24 65.01 52.33 -11.96
N THR A 25 64.59 53.56 -12.21
CA THR A 25 65.37 54.80 -12.38
C THR A 25 64.30 55.85 -12.73
N THR A 26 64.30 57.12 -12.31
CA THR A 26 65.35 58.14 -12.32
C THR A 26 64.76 59.35 -11.58
N ILE A 27 65.31 59.75 -10.42
CA ILE A 27 65.40 61.16 -10.04
C ILE A 27 66.79 61.36 -9.46
N THR A 28 67.45 62.33 -10.05
CA THR A 28 68.81 62.85 -9.87
C THR A 28 69.18 63.20 -8.43
N ASP A 29 70.46 62.95 -8.13
CA ASP A 29 71.36 63.70 -7.25
C ASP A 29 70.89 64.06 -5.83
N SER A 30 71.34 63.28 -4.84
CA SER A 30 71.99 63.76 -3.60
C SER A 30 72.28 62.60 -2.64
N TRP A 31 73.30 61.80 -2.95
CA TRP A 31 74.00 61.04 -1.92
C TRP A 31 75.00 61.96 -1.26
N THR A 32 74.92 62.11 0.07
CA THR A 32 76.04 61.88 1.01
C THR A 32 75.73 62.55 2.34
N THR A 33 75.10 61.84 3.28
CA THR A 33 75.55 61.82 4.68
C THR A 33 74.81 60.75 5.48
N MET A 34 75.52 60.07 6.37
CA MET A 34 75.02 59.15 7.41
C MET A 34 74.72 57.70 7.02
N THR A 35 75.69 57.04 6.36
CA THR A 35 76.08 55.69 6.78
C THR A 35 77.05 55.81 7.95
N SER A 36 76.52 55.83 9.17
CA SER A 36 77.28 55.67 10.40
C SER A 36 76.25 55.39 11.50
N ILE A 37 76.49 54.31 12.26
CA ILE A 37 75.67 53.77 13.34
C ILE A 37 74.71 52.65 12.85
N PHE A 38 74.83 51.49 13.49
CA PHE A 38 74.15 50.21 13.23
C PHE A 38 74.85 49.23 12.30
N ASP A 39 76.14 49.05 12.58
CA ASP A 39 76.80 47.76 12.49
C ASP A 39 76.41 46.94 13.74
N THR A 40 75.63 45.85 13.58
CA THR A 40 75.61 44.63 14.43
C THR A 40 74.41 43.72 14.12
N THR A 41 74.68 42.63 13.38
CA THR A 41 74.13 41.28 13.55
C THR A 41 72.61 41.09 13.72
N HIS A 42 71.89 40.96 12.60
CA HIS A 42 71.03 39.82 12.24
C HIS A 42 70.28 40.15 10.94
N GLU A 43 70.88 39.85 9.78
CA GLU A 43 70.13 39.87 8.52
C GLU A 43 69.11 38.72 8.51
N VAL A 44 67.90 39.01 8.96
CA VAL A 44 66.73 38.16 8.77
C VAL A 44 66.48 38.10 7.26
N ASN A 45 66.77 36.95 6.66
CA ASN A 45 66.75 36.75 5.22
C ASN A 45 65.29 36.67 4.73
N TYR A 46 64.67 37.83 4.46
CA TYR A 46 63.24 37.98 4.11
C TYR A 46 62.81 37.12 2.92
N THR A 47 63.70 36.86 1.97
CA THR A 47 63.46 35.95 0.84
C THR A 47 63.25 34.51 1.30
N ARG A 48 64.03 34.01 2.27
CA ARG A 48 63.84 32.69 2.89
C ARG A 48 62.57 32.65 3.74
N LEU A 49 62.25 33.75 4.41
CA LEU A 49 61.08 33.89 5.28
C LEU A 49 59.75 33.85 4.51
N ILE A 50 59.74 34.24 3.23
CA ILE A 50 58.57 34.14 2.35
C ILE A 50 58.61 32.86 1.50
N PHE A 51 59.79 32.46 1.02
CA PHE A 51 59.95 31.31 0.12
C PHE A 51 59.64 29.97 0.80
N TYR A 52 60.15 29.72 2.02
CA TYR A 52 59.90 28.44 2.70
C TYR A 52 58.42 28.23 3.08
N PRO A 53 57.69 29.23 3.59
CA PRO A 53 56.25 29.10 3.78
C PRO A 53 55.50 28.91 2.46
N LEU A 54 55.88 29.61 1.38
CA LEU A 54 55.22 29.47 0.08
C LEU A 54 55.47 28.09 -0.57
N LEU A 55 56.69 27.57 -0.45
CA LEU A 55 57.05 26.20 -0.87
C LEU A 55 56.32 25.16 -0.02
N LEU A 56 56.22 25.36 1.30
CA LEU A 56 55.48 24.48 2.20
C LEU A 56 53.99 24.48 1.85
N VAL A 57 53.38 25.66 1.67
CA VAL A 57 51.97 25.82 1.30
C VAL A 57 51.69 25.17 -0.05
N THR A 58 52.51 25.41 -1.06
CA THR A 58 52.34 24.82 -2.40
C THR A 58 52.55 23.30 -2.39
N SER A 59 53.50 22.79 -1.61
CA SER A 59 53.72 21.35 -1.42
C SER A 59 52.55 20.69 -0.69
N VAL A 60 52.05 21.32 0.39
CA VAL A 60 50.86 20.86 1.13
C VAL A 60 49.64 20.86 0.23
N LEU A 61 49.42 21.93 -0.56
CA LEU A 61 48.34 21.98 -1.55
C LEU A 61 48.52 20.85 -2.58
N TRP A 62 49.70 20.66 -3.16
CA TRP A 62 49.92 19.58 -4.13
C TRP A 62 49.63 18.18 -3.54
N VAL A 63 50.08 17.92 -2.30
CA VAL A 63 49.77 16.67 -1.57
C VAL A 63 48.27 16.53 -1.33
N LEU A 64 47.58 17.58 -0.87
CA LEU A 64 46.13 17.59 -0.67
C LEU A 64 45.36 17.37 -1.98
N HIS A 65 45.85 17.92 -3.09
CA HIS A 65 45.24 17.72 -4.41
C HIS A 65 45.40 16.28 -4.88
N ARG A 66 46.61 15.72 -4.75
CA ARG A 66 46.89 14.32 -5.07
C ARG A 66 46.08 13.37 -4.18
N TRP A 67 45.95 13.67 -2.89
CA TRP A 67 45.10 12.94 -1.97
C TRP A 67 43.62 13.01 -2.38
N GLN A 68 43.12 14.20 -2.73
CA GLN A 68 41.76 14.38 -3.24
C GLN A 68 41.52 13.59 -4.52
N GLN A 69 42.45 13.60 -5.49
CA GLN A 69 42.35 12.84 -6.73
C GLN A 69 42.36 11.32 -6.51
N LYS A 70 43.12 10.85 -5.51
CA LYS A 70 43.14 9.45 -5.09
C LYS A 70 41.96 9.06 -4.20
N SER A 71 41.16 10.02 -3.74
CA SER A 71 39.99 9.71 -2.91
C SER A 71 38.93 8.97 -3.73
N ARG A 72 38.35 7.93 -3.12
CA ARG A 72 37.34 7.08 -3.74
C ARG A 72 36.16 7.86 -4.31
N LEU A 73 35.65 8.85 -3.56
CA LEU A 73 34.53 9.71 -4.00
C LEU A 73 34.87 10.52 -5.25
N TYR A 74 36.12 10.96 -5.39
CA TYR A 74 36.55 11.72 -6.55
C TYR A 74 36.63 10.83 -7.79
N GLN A 75 37.23 9.64 -7.68
CA GLN A 75 37.37 8.69 -8.79
C GLN A 75 36.01 8.22 -9.32
N LEU A 76 35.12 7.75 -8.44
CA LEU A 76 33.79 7.30 -8.83
C LEU A 76 32.92 8.48 -9.29
N GLY A 77 33.06 9.64 -8.64
CA GLY A 77 32.37 10.85 -9.02
C GLY A 77 32.75 11.33 -10.42
N GLN A 78 34.01 11.22 -10.85
CA GLN A 78 34.42 11.67 -12.19
C GLN A 78 33.75 10.91 -13.35
N ILE A 79 33.27 9.69 -13.12
CA ILE A 79 32.54 8.89 -14.11
C ILE A 79 31.19 9.56 -14.45
N LEU A 80 30.59 10.25 -13.50
CA LEU A 80 29.31 10.92 -13.68
C LEU A 80 29.48 12.21 -14.53
N PRO A 81 28.50 12.55 -15.37
CA PRO A 81 28.56 13.77 -16.17
C PRO A 81 28.38 15.03 -15.29
N GLY A 82 29.10 16.10 -15.60
CA GLY A 82 28.98 17.38 -14.90
C GLY A 82 30.12 18.37 -15.21
N PRO A 83 30.03 19.60 -14.67
CA PRO A 83 30.98 20.67 -14.94
C PRO A 83 32.40 20.36 -14.46
N GLN A 84 33.38 20.92 -15.17
CA GLN A 84 34.79 20.79 -14.82
C GLN A 84 35.06 21.34 -13.41
N THR A 85 35.88 20.62 -12.65
CA THR A 85 36.19 20.91 -11.25
C THR A 85 37.51 21.65 -11.14
N VAL A 86 37.54 22.75 -10.39
CA VAL A 86 38.77 23.43 -10.00
C VAL A 86 39.41 22.67 -8.82
N PRO A 87 40.75 22.52 -8.77
CA PRO A 87 41.44 21.93 -7.63
C PRO A 87 41.00 22.56 -6.29
N PHE A 88 40.83 21.74 -5.24
CA PHE A 88 40.41 22.09 -3.86
C PHE A 88 39.01 22.67 -3.68
N PHE A 89 38.54 23.52 -4.60
CA PHE A 89 37.25 24.20 -4.51
C PHE A 89 36.15 23.45 -5.28
N GLY A 90 36.51 22.54 -6.18
CA GLY A 90 35.56 21.82 -7.02
C GLY A 90 34.78 22.79 -7.91
N ASN A 91 33.47 22.77 -7.79
CA ASN A 91 32.52 23.65 -8.45
C ASN A 91 32.04 24.81 -7.57
N ALA A 92 32.58 24.97 -6.34
CA ALA A 92 32.17 26.03 -5.42
C ALA A 92 32.32 27.44 -6.02
N LEU A 93 33.35 27.65 -6.85
CA LEU A 93 33.63 28.92 -7.50
C LEU A 93 32.58 29.31 -8.55
N LEU A 94 31.80 28.34 -9.07
CA LEU A 94 30.70 28.62 -10.01
C LEU A 94 29.55 29.39 -9.34
N ALA A 95 29.44 29.32 -8.01
CA ALA A 95 28.45 30.07 -7.23
C ALA A 95 28.93 31.49 -6.89
N PHE A 96 30.19 31.83 -7.13
CA PHE A 96 30.73 33.15 -6.79
C PHE A 96 30.13 34.24 -7.71
N GLY A 97 29.58 35.30 -7.12
CA GLY A 97 28.96 36.41 -7.84
C GLY A 97 27.57 36.13 -8.44
N LYS A 98 27.00 34.93 -8.24
CA LYS A 98 25.64 34.60 -8.68
C LYS A 98 24.63 35.00 -7.60
N ARG A 99 23.47 35.52 -8.04
CA ARG A 99 22.37 35.83 -7.14
C ARG A 99 21.51 34.59 -6.88
N PRO A 100 20.87 34.46 -5.70
CA PRO A 100 20.01 33.31 -5.36
C PRO A 100 18.88 33.01 -6.35
N ASP A 101 18.28 34.04 -6.95
CA ASP A 101 17.20 33.92 -7.94
C ASP A 101 17.68 33.32 -9.27
N GLN A 102 18.97 33.45 -9.61
CA GLN A 102 19.55 32.88 -10.83
C GLN A 102 19.87 31.39 -10.72
N LEU A 103 19.84 30.82 -9.51
CA LEU A 103 20.35 29.48 -9.26
C LEU A 103 19.41 28.38 -9.78
N VAL A 104 18.10 28.63 -9.78
CA VAL A 104 17.13 27.72 -10.37
C VAL A 104 17.38 27.59 -11.87
N GLU A 105 17.52 28.71 -12.58
CA GLU A 105 17.84 28.74 -14.01
C GLU A 105 19.17 28.05 -14.34
N ILE A 106 20.22 28.32 -13.55
CA ILE A 106 21.53 27.67 -13.72
C ILE A 106 21.40 26.16 -13.53
N ALA A 107 20.69 25.70 -12.51
CA ALA A 107 20.47 24.28 -12.27
C ALA A 107 19.71 23.60 -13.43
N LEU A 108 18.68 24.26 -13.96
CA LEU A 108 17.94 23.79 -15.14
C LEU A 108 18.85 23.71 -16.37
N SER A 109 19.65 24.73 -16.63
CA SER A 109 20.59 24.74 -17.76
C SER A 109 21.62 23.61 -17.69
N TYR A 110 22.05 23.21 -16.49
CA TYR A 110 22.95 22.07 -16.32
C TYR A 110 22.25 20.73 -16.50
N ALA A 111 20.99 20.60 -16.08
CA ALA A 111 20.19 19.42 -16.36
C ALA A 111 19.97 19.26 -17.88
N ASP A 112 19.73 20.37 -18.59
CA ASP A 112 19.58 20.34 -20.05
C ASP A 112 20.90 20.03 -20.77
N LYS A 113 22.04 20.49 -20.24
CA LYS A 113 23.37 20.24 -20.82
C LYS A 113 23.93 18.84 -20.56
N TYR A 114 23.76 18.31 -19.35
CA TYR A 114 24.42 17.07 -18.90
C TYR A 114 23.44 15.89 -18.73
N GLY A 115 22.14 16.12 -18.83
CA GLY A 115 21.10 15.12 -18.69
C GLY A 115 20.50 15.01 -17.28
N SER A 116 19.81 13.91 -17.01
CA SER A 116 19.05 13.69 -15.77
C SER A 116 19.90 13.43 -14.53
N VAL A 117 21.18 13.10 -14.70
CA VAL A 117 22.15 12.87 -13.62
C VAL A 117 23.25 13.89 -13.78
N VAL A 118 23.51 14.73 -12.77
CA VAL A 118 24.58 15.75 -12.84
C VAL A 118 25.42 15.73 -11.58
N ARG A 119 26.74 15.61 -11.70
CA ARG A 119 27.66 15.73 -10.56
C ARG A 119 28.05 17.18 -10.29
N GLY A 120 28.29 17.48 -9.02
CA GLY A 120 28.98 18.68 -8.56
C GLY A 120 29.91 18.34 -7.40
N PHE A 121 31.08 18.95 -7.36
CA PHE A 121 31.99 18.87 -6.23
C PHE A 121 31.96 20.16 -5.42
N LEU A 122 31.76 20.05 -4.11
CA LEU A 122 31.84 21.18 -3.19
C LEU A 122 33.03 20.94 -2.28
N GLY A 123 34.20 21.40 -2.72
CA GLY A 123 35.48 20.94 -2.17
C GLY A 123 35.73 19.46 -2.47
N SER A 124 35.97 18.64 -1.45
CA SER A 124 36.09 17.18 -1.55
C SER A 124 34.75 16.44 -1.54
N LYS A 125 33.64 17.14 -1.26
CA LYS A 125 32.31 16.53 -1.15
C LYS A 125 31.66 16.36 -2.52
N LEU A 126 31.26 15.13 -2.84
CA LEU A 126 30.49 14.81 -4.04
C LEU A 126 28.99 15.04 -3.80
N VAL A 127 28.38 15.83 -4.67
CA VAL A 127 26.95 16.10 -4.76
C VAL A 127 26.46 15.61 -6.12
N VAL A 128 25.38 14.84 -6.15
CA VAL A 128 24.80 14.29 -7.38
C VAL A 128 23.35 14.73 -7.47
N PHE A 129 22.99 15.44 -8.53
CA PHE A 129 21.63 15.87 -8.82
C PHE A 129 20.93 14.81 -9.67
N LEU A 130 19.73 14.40 -9.26
CA LEU A 130 18.87 13.46 -9.98
C LEU A 130 17.58 14.15 -10.39
N ALA A 131 17.21 13.98 -11.66
CA ALA A 131 16.04 14.58 -12.28
C ALA A 131 15.18 13.58 -13.09
N ASP A 132 15.48 12.27 -13.06
CA ASP A 132 14.60 11.22 -13.59
C ASP A 132 13.90 10.46 -12.44
N ALA A 133 12.62 10.15 -12.64
CA ALA A 133 11.80 9.49 -11.63
C ALA A 133 12.26 8.05 -11.30
N ASP A 134 12.81 7.32 -12.29
CA ASP A 134 13.29 5.95 -12.11
C ASP A 134 14.50 5.93 -11.15
N ASP A 135 15.43 6.88 -11.30
CA ASP A 135 16.59 7.04 -10.42
C ASP A 135 16.18 7.47 -9.00
N VAL A 136 15.19 8.35 -8.92
CA VAL A 136 14.68 8.88 -7.66
C VAL A 136 13.94 7.81 -6.87
N GLU A 137 13.22 6.90 -7.53
CA GLU A 137 12.59 5.74 -6.90
C GLU A 137 13.60 4.89 -6.12
N VAL A 138 14.74 4.58 -6.73
CA VAL A 138 15.80 3.77 -6.09
C VAL A 138 16.26 4.41 -4.77
N ILE A 139 16.38 5.73 -4.73
CA ILE A 139 16.86 6.47 -3.55
C ILE A 139 15.76 6.64 -2.51
N LEU A 140 14.56 7.07 -2.91
CA LEU A 140 13.49 7.42 -1.98
C LEU A 140 12.73 6.20 -1.45
N ASN A 141 12.63 5.11 -2.21
CA ASN A 141 11.99 3.86 -1.74
C ASN A 141 12.89 3.08 -0.75
N SER A 142 14.18 3.41 -0.69
CA SER A 142 15.14 2.73 0.19
C SER A 142 14.92 3.03 1.67
N GLN A 143 14.88 1.97 2.48
CA GLN A 143 14.87 2.06 3.95
C GLN A 143 16.25 2.38 4.55
N VAL A 144 17.29 2.36 3.73
CA VAL A 144 18.69 2.60 4.10
C VAL A 144 19.07 4.06 3.90
N HIS A 145 18.56 4.72 2.85
CA HIS A 145 18.92 6.11 2.48
C HIS A 145 17.96 7.16 3.06
N ILE A 146 17.61 7.01 4.34
CA ILE A 146 16.65 7.89 5.02
C ILE A 146 17.28 9.18 5.56
N ASP A 147 18.61 9.22 5.70
CA ASP A 147 19.33 10.31 6.33
C ASP A 147 19.39 11.56 5.44
N LYS A 148 19.16 12.72 6.06
CA LYS A 148 19.27 14.01 5.38
C LYS A 148 20.73 14.34 5.07
N SER A 149 20.94 15.15 4.04
CA SER A 149 22.29 15.62 3.72
C SER A 149 22.84 16.54 4.82
N SER A 150 24.17 16.70 4.89
CA SER A 150 24.81 17.49 5.94
C SER A 150 24.40 18.98 5.95
N GLU A 151 23.84 19.47 4.85
CA GLU A 151 23.32 20.83 4.70
C GLU A 151 22.14 21.12 5.65
N TYR A 152 21.42 20.10 6.11
CA TYR A 152 20.33 20.24 7.08
C TYR A 152 20.82 20.65 8.47
N ARG A 153 22.14 20.56 8.75
CA ARG A 153 22.71 21.00 10.04
C ARG A 153 22.47 22.48 10.36
N PHE A 154 22.23 23.30 9.34
CA PHE A 154 21.96 24.73 9.53
C PHE A 154 20.59 25.00 10.16
N PHE A 155 19.68 24.03 10.13
CA PHE A 155 18.40 24.09 10.84
C PHE A 155 18.51 23.66 12.30
N LYS A 156 19.58 22.98 12.73
CA LYS A 156 19.73 22.49 14.12
C LYS A 156 19.59 23.58 15.19
N PRO A 157 20.14 24.81 15.03
CA PRO A 157 19.92 25.87 16.03
C PRO A 157 18.45 26.28 16.20
N TRP A 158 17.61 25.96 15.22
CA TRP A 158 16.19 26.27 15.22
C TRP A 158 15.34 25.06 15.62
N LEU A 159 15.46 23.94 14.90
CA LEU A 159 14.57 22.77 15.00
C LEU A 159 15.16 21.62 15.84
N GLY A 160 16.42 21.74 16.28
CA GLY A 160 17.14 20.67 16.97
C GLY A 160 17.25 19.39 16.15
N GLU A 161 17.00 18.24 16.77
CA GLU A 161 16.91 16.90 16.18
C GLU A 161 15.46 16.43 15.98
N GLY A 162 14.55 17.35 15.62
CA GLY A 162 13.16 17.03 15.31
C GLY A 162 12.96 16.16 14.06
N LEU A 163 11.70 15.84 13.71
CA LEU A 163 11.34 14.86 12.68
C LEU A 163 12.00 15.10 11.32
N LEU A 164 12.19 16.37 10.92
CA LEU A 164 12.83 16.73 9.67
C LEU A 164 14.30 16.27 9.62
N ILE A 165 15.05 16.48 10.69
CA ILE A 165 16.52 16.41 10.73
C ILE A 165 17.00 15.07 11.29
N SER A 166 16.25 14.48 12.22
CA SER A 166 16.59 13.21 12.88
C SER A 166 16.93 12.09 11.89
N THR A 167 17.73 11.14 12.37
CA THR A 167 18.30 10.03 11.59
C THR A 167 18.03 8.68 12.25
N GLY A 168 18.15 7.60 11.46
CA GLY A 168 18.11 6.22 11.96
C GLY A 168 16.91 5.88 12.86
N LYS A 169 17.19 5.32 14.05
CA LYS A 169 16.18 4.84 15.01
C LYS A 169 15.36 5.98 15.61
N LYS A 170 15.99 7.13 15.94
CA LYS A 170 15.30 8.30 16.52
C LYS A 170 14.21 8.80 15.57
N TRP A 171 14.54 8.92 14.28
CA TRP A 171 13.55 9.32 13.27
C TRP A 171 12.39 8.33 13.17
N ARG A 172 12.67 7.01 13.09
CA ARG A 172 11.61 5.98 12.99
C ARG A 172 10.67 6.03 14.19
N TYR A 173 11.22 6.22 15.39
CA TYR A 173 10.48 6.36 16.64
C TYR A 173 9.57 7.60 16.61
N HIS A 174 10.11 8.79 16.33
CA HIS A 174 9.31 10.02 16.25
C HIS A 174 8.24 9.94 15.15
N ARG A 175 8.58 9.37 13.98
CA ARG A 175 7.62 9.16 12.89
C ARG A 175 6.45 8.27 13.31
N LYS A 176 6.71 7.19 14.07
CA LYS A 176 5.67 6.28 14.58
C LYS A 176 4.73 6.95 15.59
N ILE A 177 5.21 7.93 16.34
CA ILE A 177 4.40 8.68 17.31
C ILE A 177 3.58 9.76 16.62
N ILE A 178 4.18 10.49 15.66
CA ILE A 178 3.57 11.68 15.07
C ILE A 178 2.61 11.34 13.93
N ALA A 179 2.87 10.31 13.11
CA ALA A 179 2.01 10.00 11.95
C ALA A 179 0.51 9.83 12.30
N PRO A 180 0.12 9.15 13.40
CA PRO A 180 -1.27 9.01 13.80
C PRO A 180 -2.01 10.34 14.05
N THR A 181 -1.32 11.43 14.39
CA THR A 181 -1.95 12.74 14.70
C THR A 181 -2.48 13.44 13.45
N PHE A 182 -2.07 12.99 12.27
CA PHE A 182 -2.51 13.51 10.97
C PHE A 182 -3.44 12.54 10.22
N HIS A 183 -3.96 11.53 10.93
CA HIS A 183 -4.94 10.59 10.41
C HIS A 183 -6.27 11.30 10.11
N ILE A 184 -6.95 10.88 9.04
CA ILE A 184 -8.14 11.56 8.49
C ILE A 184 -9.27 11.78 9.51
N ASN A 185 -9.44 10.88 10.46
CA ASN A 185 -10.47 11.01 11.49
C ASN A 185 -10.20 12.17 12.47
N ILE A 186 -8.93 12.50 12.74
CA ILE A 186 -8.55 13.71 13.49
C ILE A 186 -8.71 14.94 12.59
N LEU A 187 -8.38 14.82 11.31
CA LEU A 187 -8.53 15.93 10.37
C LEU A 187 -9.99 16.37 10.19
N LYS A 188 -10.95 15.46 10.32
CA LYS A 188 -12.39 15.80 10.31
C LYS A 188 -12.76 16.80 11.41
N SER A 189 -12.21 16.66 12.62
CA SER A 189 -12.47 17.61 13.71
C SER A 189 -11.84 18.99 13.48
N PHE A 190 -10.95 19.13 12.51
CA PHE A 190 -10.32 20.42 12.17
C PHE A 190 -11.11 21.22 11.12
N VAL A 191 -12.13 20.64 10.50
CA VAL A 191 -12.89 21.28 9.41
C VAL A 191 -13.52 22.61 9.86
N ASP A 192 -14.12 22.66 11.05
CA ASP A 192 -14.72 23.89 11.57
C ASP A 192 -13.67 24.99 11.82
N VAL A 193 -12.52 24.61 12.37
CA VAL A 193 -11.39 25.51 12.59
C VAL A 193 -10.85 26.05 11.27
N PHE A 194 -10.73 25.20 10.24
CA PHE A 194 -10.34 25.63 8.91
C PHE A 194 -11.35 26.60 8.31
N ASN A 195 -12.66 26.34 8.44
CA ASN A 195 -13.69 27.25 7.96
C ASN A 195 -13.66 28.60 8.67
N GLN A 196 -13.57 28.61 10.00
CA GLN A 196 -13.54 29.83 10.80
C GLN A 196 -12.35 30.72 10.40
N ASN A 197 -11.15 30.14 10.32
CA ASN A 197 -9.97 30.87 9.91
C ASN A 197 -10.04 31.32 8.44
N SER A 198 -10.64 30.53 7.56
CA SER A 198 -10.84 30.91 6.15
C SER A 198 -11.82 32.09 6.00
N LYS A 199 -12.87 32.15 6.82
CA LYS A 199 -13.77 33.31 6.89
C LYS A 199 -13.04 34.56 7.39
N ASN A 200 -12.25 34.44 8.45
CA ASN A 200 -11.43 35.55 8.95
C ASN A 200 -10.50 36.11 7.86
N VAL A 201 -9.97 35.25 6.98
CA VAL A 201 -9.17 35.68 5.82
C VAL A 201 -10.03 36.46 4.83
N VAL A 202 -11.21 35.95 4.46
CA VAL A 202 -12.13 36.64 3.54
C VAL A 202 -12.53 38.01 4.05
N GLU A 203 -12.79 38.15 5.35
CA GLU A 203 -13.08 39.43 6.01
C GLU A 203 -11.88 40.39 5.94
N LYS A 204 -10.68 39.92 6.28
CA LYS A 204 -9.45 40.72 6.18
C LYS A 204 -9.17 41.17 4.74
N LEU A 205 -9.49 40.33 3.75
CA LEU A 205 -9.30 40.68 2.35
C LEU A 205 -10.25 41.80 1.87
N GLN A 206 -11.36 42.10 2.57
CA GLN A 206 -12.27 43.18 2.17
C GLN A 206 -11.58 44.55 2.10
N THR A 207 -10.58 44.80 2.95
CA THR A 207 -9.83 46.07 2.96
C THR A 207 -8.92 46.28 1.76
N GLU A 208 -8.66 45.20 1.02
CA GLU A 208 -7.77 45.16 -0.14
C GLU A 208 -8.51 45.19 -1.49
N ILE A 209 -9.84 45.26 -1.49
CA ILE A 209 -10.65 45.37 -2.71
C ILE A 209 -10.21 46.62 -3.50
N GLY A 210 -9.90 46.42 -4.78
CA GLY A 210 -9.47 47.51 -5.69
C GLY A 210 -7.99 47.92 -5.58
N LYS A 211 -7.21 47.27 -4.71
CA LYS A 211 -5.76 47.49 -4.58
C LYS A 211 -4.98 46.25 -5.03
N THR A 212 -3.75 46.47 -5.48
CA THR A 212 -2.75 45.41 -5.61
C THR A 212 -2.07 45.20 -4.26
N PHE A 213 -2.08 43.97 -3.75
CA PHE A 213 -1.46 43.60 -2.47
C PHE A 213 -0.76 42.23 -2.57
N ASP A 214 0.11 41.91 -1.61
CA ASP A 214 0.75 40.59 -1.52
C ASP A 214 -0.14 39.63 -0.73
N VAL A 215 -0.69 38.61 -1.40
CA VAL A 215 -1.57 37.63 -0.75
C VAL A 215 -0.81 36.72 0.22
N HIS A 216 0.51 36.58 0.07
CA HIS A 216 1.31 35.67 0.89
C HIS A 216 1.34 36.06 2.36
N ASP A 217 1.26 37.34 2.69
CA ASP A 217 1.22 37.81 4.08
C ASP A 217 -0.08 37.33 4.78
N HIS A 218 -1.20 37.42 4.08
CA HIS A 218 -2.48 36.91 4.56
C HIS A 218 -2.50 35.39 4.66
N MET A 219 -1.96 34.68 3.66
CA MET A 219 -1.88 33.22 3.68
C MET A 219 -0.95 32.70 4.78
N SER A 220 0.18 33.37 5.01
CA SER A 220 1.15 33.00 6.04
C SER A 220 0.55 33.17 7.44
N THR A 221 -0.13 34.30 7.68
CA THR A 221 -0.83 34.52 8.96
C THR A 221 -1.92 33.48 9.18
N ALA A 222 -2.77 33.24 8.19
CA ALA A 222 -3.88 32.29 8.29
C ALA A 222 -3.40 30.86 8.55
N THR A 223 -2.32 30.45 7.89
CA THR A 223 -1.80 29.08 8.04
C THR A 223 -1.12 28.86 9.38
N VAL A 224 -0.52 29.89 10.00
CA VAL A 224 -0.05 29.86 11.40
C VAL A 224 -1.22 29.76 12.36
N ASP A 225 -2.22 30.63 12.21
CA ASP A 225 -3.41 30.64 13.09
C ASP A 225 -4.12 29.28 13.06
N ILE A 226 -4.34 28.74 11.86
CA ILE A 226 -4.91 27.40 11.66
C ILE A 226 -4.08 26.32 12.37
N LEU A 227 -2.75 26.37 12.25
CA LEU A 227 -1.87 25.36 12.84
C LEU A 227 -1.86 25.42 14.37
N LEU A 228 -1.88 26.63 14.94
CA LEU A 228 -1.98 26.87 16.37
C LEU A 228 -3.30 26.34 16.95
N GLU A 229 -4.42 26.60 16.27
CA GLU A 229 -5.73 26.17 16.75
C GLU A 229 -5.98 24.67 16.57
N THR A 230 -5.41 24.05 15.53
CA THR A 230 -5.60 22.62 15.23
C THR A 230 -4.56 21.71 15.88
N ALA A 231 -3.29 21.81 15.47
CA ALA A 231 -2.24 20.88 15.89
C ALA A 231 -1.70 21.19 17.30
N MET A 232 -1.67 22.48 17.68
CA MET A 232 -1.18 22.91 19.00
C MET A 232 -2.31 23.05 20.04
N GLY A 233 -3.56 23.19 19.58
CA GLY A 233 -4.74 23.25 20.43
C GLY A 233 -4.85 24.53 21.26
N ILE A 234 -4.38 25.66 20.73
CA ILE A 234 -4.44 26.98 21.39
C ILE A 234 -5.31 27.92 20.57
N THR A 235 -6.29 28.54 21.22
CA THR A 235 -7.26 29.45 20.57
C THR A 235 -6.76 30.88 20.53
N ARG A 236 -7.13 31.63 19.48
CA ARG A 236 -6.76 33.05 19.28
C ARG A 236 -7.12 33.98 20.46
N LYS A 237 -8.13 33.65 21.26
CA LYS A 237 -8.53 34.42 22.46
C LYS A 237 -7.48 34.46 23.58
N THR A 238 -6.50 33.56 23.55
CA THR A 238 -5.46 33.39 24.59
C THR A 238 -4.08 33.91 24.15
N GLN A 239 -4.00 34.60 23.02
CA GLN A 239 -2.75 35.05 22.41
C GLN A 239 -2.54 36.57 22.63
N ASP A 240 -1.35 36.94 23.15
CA ASP A 240 -0.90 38.34 23.26
C ASP A 240 0.01 38.78 22.09
N GLU A 241 0.54 37.82 21.31
CA GLU A 241 1.49 38.05 20.20
C GLU A 241 0.85 37.62 18.88
N SER A 242 1.14 38.33 17.79
CA SER A 242 0.50 38.04 16.51
C SER A 242 1.16 36.85 15.80
N GLY A 243 0.35 35.92 15.28
CA GLY A 243 0.86 34.83 14.41
C GLY A 243 1.62 35.34 13.18
N PHE A 244 1.39 36.60 12.82
CA PHE A 244 2.14 37.33 11.79
C PHE A 244 3.61 37.56 12.18
N ASP A 245 3.91 37.97 13.41
CA ASP A 245 5.29 38.20 13.85
C ASP A 245 6.13 36.93 13.79
N TYR A 246 5.53 35.80 14.17
CA TYR A 246 6.14 34.47 14.02
C TYR A 246 6.37 34.12 12.55
N ALA A 247 5.36 34.26 11.69
CA ALA A 247 5.48 33.99 10.26
C ALA A 247 6.61 34.81 9.62
N MET A 248 6.67 36.11 9.94
CA MET A 248 7.71 37.01 9.44
C MET A 248 9.10 36.65 9.98
N ALA A 249 9.20 36.20 11.23
CA ALA A 249 10.45 35.73 11.80
C ALA A 249 10.95 34.45 11.09
N VAL A 250 10.05 33.50 10.82
CA VAL A 250 10.33 32.28 10.05
C VAL A 250 10.83 32.61 8.64
N MET A 251 10.16 33.50 7.92
CA MET A 251 10.59 33.89 6.57
C MET A 251 12.01 34.46 6.57
N LYS A 252 12.31 35.36 7.52
CA LYS A 252 13.66 35.95 7.67
C LYS A 252 14.70 34.90 8.07
N MET A 253 14.31 33.92 8.89
CA MET A 253 15.17 32.82 9.31
C MET A 253 15.52 31.88 8.15
N CYS A 254 14.53 31.52 7.32
CA CYS A 254 14.73 30.73 6.10
C CYS A 254 15.74 31.42 5.17
N ASN A 255 15.61 32.74 4.99
CA ASN A 255 16.56 33.53 4.21
C ASN A 255 17.99 33.40 4.73
N ILE A 256 18.21 33.50 6.04
CA ILE A 256 19.55 33.33 6.63
C ILE A 256 20.09 31.91 6.32
N ILE A 257 19.29 30.87 6.52
CA ILE A 257 19.70 29.48 6.25
C ILE A 257 20.04 29.29 4.77
N HIS A 258 19.21 29.84 3.88
CA HIS A 258 19.43 29.81 2.45
C HIS A 258 20.72 30.55 2.06
N GLN A 259 20.99 31.75 2.61
CA GLN A 259 22.26 32.45 2.41
C GLN A 259 23.45 31.59 2.84
N ARG A 260 23.33 30.81 3.92
CA ARG A 260 24.36 29.87 4.36
C ARG A 260 24.53 28.68 3.42
N HIS A 261 23.51 28.23 2.70
CA HIS A 261 23.65 27.14 1.71
C HIS A 261 24.56 27.55 0.55
N TYR A 262 24.44 28.80 0.07
CA TYR A 262 25.13 29.26 -1.15
C TYR A 262 26.44 30.01 -0.90
N LYS A 263 26.50 30.86 0.13
CA LYS A 263 27.73 31.61 0.44
C LYS A 263 28.72 30.70 1.14
N PHE A 264 29.74 30.26 0.40
CA PHE A 264 30.74 29.30 0.86
C PHE A 264 31.34 29.65 2.23
N TRP A 265 31.68 30.92 2.48
CA TRP A 265 32.25 31.36 3.76
C TRP A 265 31.26 31.31 4.94
N LEU A 266 29.95 31.50 4.70
CA LEU A 266 28.91 31.40 5.73
C LEU A 266 28.58 29.95 6.13
N ARG A 267 29.13 28.95 5.41
CA ARG A 267 29.00 27.54 5.75
C ARG A 267 29.85 27.16 6.97
N PHE A 268 30.96 27.85 7.21
CA PHE A 268 31.81 27.58 8.37
C PHE A 268 31.24 28.28 9.61
N ASP A 269 30.96 27.52 10.67
CA ASP A 269 30.26 28.07 11.84
C ASP A 269 31.07 29.16 12.57
N ALA A 270 32.41 29.04 12.60
CA ALA A 270 33.28 30.06 13.18
C ALA A 270 33.18 31.40 12.43
N LEU A 271 33.21 31.36 11.08
CA LEU A 271 33.05 32.56 10.25
C LEU A 271 31.64 33.11 10.30
N PHE A 272 30.62 32.26 10.40
CA PHE A 272 29.24 32.72 10.49
C PHE A 272 28.98 33.48 11.79
N LYS A 273 29.53 33.01 12.93
CA LYS A 273 29.35 33.63 14.26
C LYS A 273 29.83 35.08 14.35
N ILE A 274 30.82 35.47 13.56
CA ILE A 274 31.33 36.86 13.51
C ILE A 274 30.51 37.78 12.59
N THR A 275 29.56 37.25 11.82
CA THR A 275 28.76 38.04 10.87
C THR A 275 27.52 38.67 11.53
N PRO A 276 26.99 39.79 10.99
CA PRO A 276 25.72 40.35 11.46
C PRO A 276 24.53 39.39 11.27
N PHE A 277 24.64 38.41 10.35
CA PHE A 277 23.63 37.38 10.17
C PHE A 277 23.45 36.50 11.41
N PHE A 278 24.52 36.23 12.18
CA PHE A 278 24.40 35.45 13.42
C PHE A 278 23.65 36.22 14.51
N LYS A 279 23.91 37.53 14.65
CA LYS A 279 23.16 38.39 15.59
C LYS A 279 21.67 38.42 15.22
N LYS A 280 21.36 38.56 13.93
CA LYS A 280 19.98 38.52 13.43
C LYS A 280 19.34 37.14 13.62
N GLN A 281 20.09 36.06 13.39
CA GLN A 281 19.62 34.69 13.64
C GLN A 281 19.18 34.52 15.10
N LYS A 282 20.00 35.00 16.05
CA LYS A 282 19.68 34.93 17.48
C LYS A 282 18.38 35.68 17.82
N GLN A 283 18.24 36.92 17.34
CA GLN A 283 17.02 37.71 17.54
C GLN A 283 15.77 37.05 16.98
N LEU A 284 15.86 36.45 15.79
CA LEU A 284 14.74 35.74 15.17
C LEU A 284 14.40 34.44 15.93
N LEU A 285 15.42 33.71 16.38
CA LEU A 285 15.23 32.53 17.23
C LEU A 285 14.55 32.88 18.55
N ASP A 286 14.87 34.03 19.16
CA ASP A 286 14.23 34.49 20.40
C ASP A 286 12.71 34.68 20.19
N ILE A 287 12.28 35.22 19.04
CA ILE A 287 10.86 35.36 18.67
C ILE A 287 10.22 33.99 18.41
N ILE A 288 10.86 33.16 17.58
CA ILE A 288 10.33 31.84 17.19
C ILE A 288 10.18 30.93 18.41
N HIS A 289 11.26 30.78 19.20
CA HIS A 289 11.25 29.95 20.41
C HIS A 289 10.41 30.58 21.52
N GLY A 290 10.27 31.91 21.54
CA GLY A 290 9.36 32.62 22.45
C GLY A 290 7.92 32.11 22.31
N LEU A 291 7.41 32.10 21.08
CA LEU A 291 6.06 31.59 20.79
C LEU A 291 5.95 30.08 21.10
N THR A 292 6.88 29.25 20.61
CA THR A 292 6.76 27.78 20.80
C THR A 292 6.86 27.37 22.27
N ASN A 293 7.70 28.04 23.07
CA ASN A 293 7.75 27.82 24.51
C ASN A 293 6.45 28.26 25.21
N LYS A 294 5.86 29.40 24.82
CA LYS A 294 4.58 29.87 25.37
C LYS A 294 3.45 28.88 25.04
N VAL A 295 3.42 28.39 23.80
CA VAL A 295 2.47 27.36 23.34
C VAL A 295 2.58 26.09 24.18
N ILE A 296 3.80 25.54 24.34
CA ILE A 296 4.02 24.33 25.13
C ILE A 296 3.61 24.55 26.59
N LYS A 297 3.98 25.69 27.19
CA LYS A 297 3.65 26.02 28.58
C LYS A 297 2.14 26.12 28.80
N SER A 298 1.45 26.90 27.96
CA SER A 298 0.00 27.10 28.04
C SER A 298 -0.74 25.78 27.86
N LYS A 299 -0.37 24.99 26.85
CA LYS A 299 -1.02 23.71 26.57
C LYS A 299 -0.78 22.68 27.67
N LYS A 300 0.44 22.59 28.23
CA LYS A 300 0.73 21.76 29.41
C LYS A 300 -0.17 22.13 30.58
N GLN A 301 -0.29 23.42 30.89
CA GLN A 301 -1.16 23.89 31.97
C GLN A 301 -2.62 23.47 31.75
N THR A 302 -3.19 23.74 30.56
CA THR A 302 -4.56 23.33 30.22
C THR A 302 -4.75 21.81 30.28
N TYR A 303 -3.76 21.04 29.81
CA TYR A 303 -3.80 19.58 29.86
C TYR A 303 -3.85 19.06 31.31
N PHE A 304 -2.99 19.57 32.20
CA PHE A 304 -2.98 19.17 33.60
C PHE A 304 -4.24 19.62 34.35
N GLU A 305 -4.75 20.82 34.06
CA GLU A 305 -6.03 21.29 34.62
C GLU A 305 -7.21 20.41 34.20
N ASN A 306 -7.28 20.03 32.92
CA ASN A 306 -8.30 19.11 32.42
C ASN A 306 -8.18 17.73 33.05
N LYS A 307 -6.95 17.19 33.15
CA LYS A 307 -6.68 15.90 33.80
C LYS A 307 -7.04 15.93 35.31
N ALA A 308 -6.76 17.03 36.00
CA ALA A 308 -7.12 17.23 37.41
C ALA A 308 -8.64 17.35 37.64
N LYS A 309 -9.37 17.90 36.68
CA LYS A 309 -10.84 17.98 36.68
C LYS A 309 -11.52 16.66 36.30
N GLY A 310 -10.77 15.58 36.07
CA GLY A 310 -11.29 14.30 35.59
C GLY A 310 -11.84 14.37 34.16
N PHE A 311 -11.50 15.42 33.40
CA PHE A 311 -11.91 15.57 32.02
C PHE A 311 -11.15 14.54 31.17
N ILE A 312 -11.87 13.53 30.74
CA ILE A 312 -11.37 12.56 29.76
C ILE A 312 -11.40 13.28 28.41
N PRO A 313 -10.26 13.40 27.68
CA PRO A 313 -10.28 13.93 26.32
C PRO A 313 -11.32 13.15 25.51
N PRO A 314 -12.17 13.83 24.73
CA PRO A 314 -13.29 13.19 24.06
C PRO A 314 -12.79 12.02 23.21
N THR A 315 -13.47 10.89 23.35
CA THR A 315 -13.17 9.69 22.56
C THR A 315 -13.41 9.97 21.08
N LEU A 316 -12.82 9.15 20.19
CA LEU A 316 -12.99 9.29 18.74
C LEU A 316 -14.48 9.34 18.34
N GLU A 317 -15.34 8.64 19.07
CA GLU A 317 -16.79 8.63 18.88
C GLU A 317 -17.48 9.94 19.30
N GLU A 318 -16.97 10.64 20.31
CA GLU A 318 -17.51 11.94 20.75
C GLU A 318 -17.08 13.07 19.81
N LEU A 319 -15.85 13.03 19.29
CA LEU A 319 -15.34 13.98 18.28
C LEU A 319 -15.99 13.83 16.91
N THR A 320 -16.63 12.69 16.63
CA THR A 320 -17.32 12.42 15.36
C THR A 320 -18.84 12.58 15.44
N ARG A 321 -19.42 12.68 16.65
CA ARG A 321 -20.88 12.83 16.85
C ARG A 321 -21.44 14.22 16.52
N SER A 322 -20.61 15.27 16.45
CA SER A 322 -21.12 16.65 16.39
C SER A 322 -21.45 17.19 14.99
N SER A 323 -21.34 16.39 13.91
CA SER A 323 -21.56 16.89 12.53
C SER A 323 -22.59 16.12 11.69
N ASP A 324 -23.38 15.21 12.28
CA ASP A 324 -24.25 14.31 11.52
C ASP A 324 -25.75 14.64 11.65
N ASN A 325 -26.14 15.86 11.28
CA ASN A 325 -27.56 16.21 11.12
C ASN A 325 -27.99 16.56 9.68
N ASP A 326 -27.14 16.36 8.67
CA ASP A 326 -27.55 16.56 7.28
C ASP A 326 -27.34 15.29 6.43
N ILE A 327 -28.48 14.61 6.20
CA ILE A 327 -28.89 13.78 5.06
C ILE A 327 -27.74 13.32 4.15
N LEU A 328 -27.27 12.08 4.36
CA LEU A 328 -26.91 11.09 3.33
C LEU A 328 -26.61 9.75 4.02
N ALA A 329 -27.66 9.07 4.45
CA ALA A 329 -27.62 7.66 4.81
C ALA A 329 -27.68 6.84 3.52
N ASN A 330 -26.53 6.59 2.89
CA ASN A 330 -26.25 5.49 1.95
C ASN A 330 -24.78 5.59 1.49
N ASP A 331 -24.08 4.46 1.42
CA ASP A 331 -22.66 4.31 1.08
C ASP A 331 -21.62 4.73 2.15
N ASN A 332 -21.49 3.91 3.20
CA ASN A 332 -20.29 3.91 4.05
C ASN A 332 -19.10 3.24 3.32
N LYS A 333 -18.65 3.87 2.23
CA LYS A 333 -17.23 3.85 1.89
C LYS A 333 -16.56 4.83 2.83
N THR A 334 -15.44 4.43 3.43
CA THR A 334 -14.51 5.30 4.11
C THR A 334 -14.31 6.56 3.27
N VAL A 335 -14.94 7.64 3.74
CA VAL A 335 -14.96 8.99 3.12
C VAL A 335 -13.53 9.53 2.98
N SER A 336 -12.53 8.89 3.60
CA SER A 336 -11.10 9.14 3.40
C SER A 336 -10.56 8.72 2.03
N ASP A 337 -11.14 7.68 1.42
CA ASP A 337 -10.58 7.02 0.23
C ASP A 337 -11.04 7.69 -1.06
N THR A 338 -12.07 8.53 -0.96
CA THR A 338 -12.60 9.34 -2.06
C THR A 338 -11.92 10.71 -2.17
N VAL A 339 -11.29 11.24 -1.10
CA VAL A 339 -10.67 12.59 -1.15
C VAL A 339 -9.47 12.60 -2.07
N PHE A 340 -8.67 11.52 -2.12
CA PHE A 340 -7.35 11.50 -2.76
C PHE A 340 -7.19 10.41 -3.82
N LYS A 341 -8.31 9.98 -4.41
CA LYS A 341 -8.36 8.83 -5.32
C LYS A 341 -7.69 9.14 -6.65
N GLY A 342 -6.39 8.89 -6.71
CA GLY A 342 -5.54 9.13 -7.88
C GLY A 342 -4.04 9.21 -7.57
N TYR A 343 -3.66 9.30 -6.30
CA TYR A 343 -2.28 9.36 -5.86
C TYR A 343 -1.98 8.31 -4.79
N ARG A 344 -1.05 7.40 -5.08
CA ARG A 344 -0.44 6.49 -4.09
C ARG A 344 0.01 7.32 -2.88
N ASP A 345 -0.35 6.90 -1.67
CA ASP A 345 0.22 7.45 -0.44
C ASP A 345 1.11 6.39 0.20
N ASP A 346 2.38 6.70 0.40
CA ASP A 346 3.31 5.80 1.11
C ASP A 346 2.98 5.71 2.62
N LEU A 347 2.14 6.62 3.13
CA LEU A 347 1.62 6.59 4.50
C LEU A 347 0.41 5.68 4.67
N ASP A 348 -0.40 5.45 3.63
CA ASP A 348 -1.56 4.55 3.73
C ASP A 348 -1.13 3.11 4.04
N ILE A 349 0.03 2.69 3.50
CA ILE A 349 0.65 1.38 3.76
C ILE A 349 1.08 1.21 5.23
N ASN A 350 1.38 2.30 5.93
CA ASN A 350 1.80 2.27 7.35
C ASN A 350 0.68 2.65 8.32
N ASP A 351 -0.29 3.47 7.91
CA ASP A 351 -1.51 3.79 8.66
C ASP A 351 -2.39 2.53 8.84
N GLU A 352 -2.41 1.63 7.84
CA GLU A 352 -3.10 0.33 7.90
C GLU A 352 -2.43 -0.68 8.86
N ASN A 353 -1.18 -0.45 9.27
CA ASN A 353 -0.42 -1.34 10.15
C ASN A 353 -0.45 -0.94 11.63
N ASP A 354 -0.86 0.29 11.96
CA ASP A 354 -0.88 0.81 13.35
C ASP A 354 -2.31 0.73 13.95
N ILE A 355 -2.93 -0.46 13.87
CA ILE A 355 -4.18 -0.78 14.57
C ILE A 355 -3.81 -1.30 15.97
N GLY A 356 -3.48 -0.35 16.85
CA GLY A 356 -3.67 -0.50 18.29
C GLY A 356 -4.68 0.55 18.74
N GLU A 357 -5.36 0.31 19.87
CA GLU A 357 -6.10 1.33 20.60
C GLU A 357 -5.13 2.42 21.09
N LYS A 358 -4.69 3.31 20.20
CA LYS A 358 -4.06 4.56 20.61
C LYS A 358 -5.17 5.60 20.70
N LYS A 359 -5.28 6.24 21.87
CA LYS A 359 -6.05 7.46 22.02
C LYS A 359 -5.61 8.45 20.93
N ARG A 360 -6.55 8.83 20.06
CA ARG A 360 -6.29 9.74 18.94
C ARG A 360 -6.39 11.18 19.43
N LEU A 361 -5.33 11.64 20.08
CA LEU A 361 -5.19 13.02 20.54
C LEU A 361 -4.65 13.92 19.41
N ALA A 362 -4.92 15.23 19.52
CA ALA A 362 -4.23 16.24 18.72
C ALA A 362 -2.71 16.17 18.97
N PHE A 363 -1.92 16.68 18.02
CA PHE A 363 -0.46 16.50 18.01
C PHE A 363 0.22 16.82 19.35
N LEU A 364 0.00 18.03 19.89
CA LEU A 364 0.67 18.43 21.13
C LEU A 364 0.14 17.68 22.37
N ASP A 365 -1.14 17.33 22.39
CA ASP A 365 -1.74 16.51 23.47
C ASP A 365 -1.15 15.10 23.49
N LEU A 366 -0.92 14.49 22.32
CA LEU A 366 -0.27 13.17 22.21
C LEU A 366 1.18 13.21 22.70
N MET A 367 1.92 14.27 22.36
CA MET A 367 3.32 14.43 22.80
C MET A 367 3.41 14.57 24.33
N ILE A 368 2.49 15.33 24.93
CA ILE A 368 2.41 15.51 26.40
C ILE A 368 1.98 14.20 27.09
N GLU A 369 0.99 13.47 26.56
CA GLU A 369 0.57 12.18 27.13
C GLU A 369 1.69 11.13 27.02
N SER A 370 2.39 11.07 25.89
CA SER A 370 3.49 10.12 25.66
C SER A 370 4.63 10.34 26.66
N ALA A 371 4.95 11.59 26.99
CA ALA A 371 5.94 11.91 28.01
C ALA A 371 5.54 11.49 29.44
N GLN A 372 4.24 11.33 29.72
CA GLN A 372 3.75 10.98 31.06
C GLN A 372 3.62 9.47 31.31
N ASN A 373 3.29 8.67 30.30
CA ASN A 373 2.88 7.27 30.49
C ASN A 373 4.02 6.24 30.66
N GLY A 374 5.24 6.67 31.00
CA GLY A 374 6.36 5.81 31.47
C GLY A 374 6.95 4.79 30.49
N THR A 375 6.22 4.41 29.44
CA THR A 375 6.57 3.38 28.45
C THR A 375 7.34 3.94 27.25
N ASN A 376 7.25 5.25 27.00
CA ASN A 376 7.82 5.95 25.84
C ASN A 376 8.35 7.33 26.25
N GLN A 377 9.54 7.40 26.87
CA GLN A 377 10.09 8.66 27.38
C GLN A 377 10.53 9.61 26.26
N LEU A 378 9.63 10.47 25.77
CA LEU A 378 9.98 11.71 25.07
C LEU A 378 10.38 12.77 26.09
N THR A 379 11.56 13.38 25.92
CA THR A 379 12.00 14.46 26.81
C THR A 379 11.29 15.78 26.49
N ASP A 380 11.19 16.69 27.47
CA ASP A 380 10.67 18.04 27.24
C ASP A 380 11.41 18.79 26.12
N HIS A 381 12.72 18.51 25.99
CA HIS A 381 13.53 19.03 24.90
C HIS A 381 13.08 18.46 23.54
N GLU A 382 12.84 17.15 23.44
CA GLU A 382 12.35 16.53 22.20
C GLU A 382 10.94 16.98 21.82
N ILE A 383 10.06 17.21 22.80
CA ILE A 383 8.74 17.82 22.54
C ILE A 383 8.92 19.19 21.90
N LYS A 384 9.83 20.02 22.43
CA LYS A 384 10.13 21.34 21.86
C LYS A 384 10.65 21.23 20.42
N GLU A 385 11.60 20.32 20.16
CA GLU A 385 12.16 20.09 18.82
C GLU A 385 11.06 19.71 17.81
N GLU A 386 10.11 18.86 18.21
CA GLU A 386 8.99 18.47 17.36
C GLU A 386 7.96 19.57 17.17
N VAL A 387 7.66 20.37 18.20
CA VAL A 387 6.80 21.55 18.09
C VAL A 387 7.41 22.58 17.14
N ASP A 388 8.70 22.89 17.28
CA ASP A 388 9.41 23.80 16.37
C ASP A 388 9.37 23.27 14.92
N THR A 389 9.55 21.95 14.74
CA THR A 389 9.49 21.29 13.42
C THR A 389 8.11 21.37 12.79
N ILE A 390 7.05 20.96 13.50
CA ILE A 390 5.68 20.98 12.97
C ILE A 390 5.18 22.41 12.74
N MET A 391 5.50 23.34 13.65
CA MET A 391 5.18 24.75 13.48
C MET A 391 5.79 25.31 12.19
N PHE A 392 7.06 25.02 11.92
CA PHE A 392 7.69 25.43 10.67
C PHE A 392 7.09 24.75 9.44
N GLU A 393 7.09 23.42 9.39
CA GLU A 393 6.70 22.67 8.19
C GLU A 393 5.22 22.81 7.84
N GLY A 394 4.37 23.01 8.85
CA GLY A 394 2.91 23.03 8.72
C GLY A 394 2.31 24.33 8.18
N HIS A 395 3.03 25.47 8.20
CA HIS A 395 2.51 26.77 7.75
C HIS A 395 3.15 27.27 6.44
N ASP A 396 4.47 27.48 6.41
CA ASP A 396 5.17 28.20 5.33
C ASP A 396 5.00 27.50 3.97
N THR A 397 5.02 26.15 3.96
CA THR A 397 4.79 25.34 2.76
C THR A 397 3.39 25.53 2.17
N THR A 398 2.37 25.52 3.02
CA THR A 398 0.97 25.69 2.61
C THR A 398 0.63 27.12 2.26
N ALA A 399 1.27 28.10 2.89
CA ALA A 399 1.13 29.51 2.55
C ALA A 399 1.64 29.78 1.13
N ALA A 400 2.82 29.26 0.78
CA ALA A 400 3.32 29.36 -0.59
C ALA A 400 2.43 28.61 -1.59
N GLY A 401 1.95 27.41 -1.23
CA GLY A 401 1.03 26.63 -2.07
C GLY A 401 -0.26 27.38 -2.38
N SER A 402 -0.95 27.94 -1.38
CA SER A 402 -2.17 28.72 -1.61
C SER A 402 -1.90 30.02 -2.38
N SER A 403 -0.80 30.72 -2.09
CA SER A 403 -0.41 31.92 -2.83
C SER A 403 -0.19 31.66 -4.32
N PHE A 404 0.51 30.57 -4.70
CA PHE A 404 0.68 30.19 -6.10
C PHE A 404 -0.65 29.85 -6.77
N VAL A 405 -1.52 29.08 -6.11
CA VAL A 405 -2.85 28.74 -6.66
C VAL A 405 -3.66 30.01 -6.97
N LEU A 406 -3.68 30.97 -6.05
CA LEU A 406 -4.42 32.23 -6.25
C LEU A 406 -3.81 33.08 -7.38
N CYS A 407 -2.48 33.18 -7.47
CA CYS A 407 -1.81 33.85 -8.60
C CYS A 407 -2.14 33.18 -9.95
N LEU A 408 -2.08 31.85 -10.02
CA LEU A 408 -2.36 31.11 -11.25
C LEU A 408 -3.82 31.25 -11.67
N LEU A 409 -4.77 31.13 -10.74
CA LEU A 409 -6.18 31.38 -11.04
C LEU A 409 -6.42 32.84 -11.43
N GLY A 410 -5.63 33.78 -10.90
CA GLY A 410 -5.64 35.18 -11.30
C GLY A 410 -5.24 35.42 -12.76
N ILE A 411 -4.46 34.51 -13.36
CA ILE A 411 -4.01 34.53 -14.76
C ILE A 411 -4.99 33.73 -15.62
N TYR A 412 -5.27 32.48 -15.24
CA TYR A 412 -6.12 31.54 -15.99
C TYR A 412 -7.60 31.71 -15.64
N LYS A 413 -8.22 32.75 -16.21
CA LYS A 413 -9.61 33.14 -15.92
C LYS A 413 -10.64 32.08 -16.28
N ASP A 414 -10.42 31.33 -17.36
CA ASP A 414 -11.25 30.22 -17.78
C ASP A 414 -11.21 29.05 -16.76
N ILE A 415 -10.03 28.73 -16.23
CA ILE A 415 -9.86 27.73 -15.18
C ILE A 415 -10.49 28.21 -13.87
N GLN A 416 -10.31 29.48 -13.51
CA GLN A 416 -10.96 30.07 -12.34
C GLN A 416 -12.49 30.01 -12.45
N ALA A 417 -13.06 30.26 -13.63
CA ALA A 417 -14.49 30.14 -13.88
C ALA A 417 -14.97 28.68 -13.71
N LYS A 418 -14.23 27.69 -14.21
CA LYS A 418 -14.54 26.26 -14.01
C LYS A 418 -14.51 25.85 -12.53
N VAL A 419 -13.51 26.32 -11.77
CA VAL A 419 -13.45 26.11 -10.31
C VAL A 419 -14.68 26.74 -9.65
N TYR A 420 -15.03 27.97 -10.02
CA TYR A 420 -16.18 28.64 -9.47
C TYR A 420 -17.50 27.90 -9.76
N ASN A 421 -17.68 27.39 -10.99
CA ASN A 421 -18.85 26.60 -11.36
C ASN A 421 -18.97 25.32 -10.53
N GLU A 422 -17.88 24.57 -10.32
CA GLU A 422 -17.86 23.42 -9.41
C GLU A 422 -18.28 23.82 -7.99
N LEU A 423 -17.73 24.91 -7.46
CA LEU A 423 -18.10 25.40 -6.14
C LEU A 423 -19.57 25.85 -6.09
N TYR A 424 -20.09 26.44 -7.16
CA TYR A 424 -21.51 26.81 -7.25
C TYR A 424 -22.42 25.58 -7.32
N GLU A 425 -22.02 24.49 -7.98
CA GLU A 425 -22.77 23.23 -7.98
C GLU A 425 -22.88 22.62 -6.58
N ILE A 426 -21.83 22.75 -5.75
CA ILE A 426 -21.79 22.21 -4.38
C ILE A 426 -22.55 23.09 -3.38
N PHE A 427 -22.38 24.41 -3.45
CA PHE A 427 -22.89 25.36 -2.44
C PHE A 427 -24.11 26.17 -2.89
N GLY A 428 -24.42 26.21 -4.18
CA GLY A 428 -25.40 27.11 -4.76
C GLY A 428 -25.10 28.57 -4.42
N SER A 429 -26.13 29.32 -4.04
CA SER A 429 -26.01 30.69 -3.54
C SER A 429 -25.65 30.79 -2.04
N SER A 430 -25.55 29.65 -1.33
CA SER A 430 -25.35 29.62 0.13
C SER A 430 -23.95 30.04 0.57
N ASP A 431 -23.86 30.69 1.74
CA ASP A 431 -22.58 31.00 2.43
C ASP A 431 -22.19 29.97 3.49
N ARG A 432 -22.84 28.80 3.49
CA ARG A 432 -22.57 27.81 4.53
C ARG A 432 -21.08 27.39 4.51
N PRO A 433 -20.50 27.11 5.70
CA PRO A 433 -19.18 26.49 5.80
C PRO A 433 -19.09 25.19 4.97
N ALA A 434 -17.89 24.87 4.50
CA ALA A 434 -17.62 23.61 3.82
C ALA A 434 -17.61 22.47 4.84
N THR A 435 -18.44 21.45 4.63
CA THR A 435 -18.39 20.20 5.40
C THR A 435 -17.26 19.31 4.87
N PHE A 436 -16.87 18.29 5.63
CA PHE A 436 -15.90 17.30 5.15
C PHE A 436 -16.36 16.63 3.84
N ALA A 437 -17.66 16.32 3.71
CA ALA A 437 -18.23 15.71 2.52
C ALA A 437 -18.14 16.63 1.29
N ASP A 438 -18.33 17.94 1.43
CA ASP A 438 -18.16 18.90 0.33
C ASP A 438 -16.73 18.86 -0.23
N THR A 439 -15.72 18.69 0.63
CA THR A 439 -14.32 18.64 0.20
C THR A 439 -13.99 17.46 -0.71
N LEU A 440 -14.81 16.39 -0.68
CA LEU A 440 -14.72 15.27 -1.63
C LEU A 440 -15.24 15.61 -3.02
N GLN A 441 -16.20 16.54 -3.09
CA GLN A 441 -16.84 16.94 -4.33
C GLN A 441 -16.02 17.98 -5.10
N MET A 442 -15.11 18.69 -4.42
CA MET A 442 -14.16 19.69 -4.98
C MET A 442 -13.05 19.05 -5.85
N LYS A 443 -13.43 18.29 -6.88
CA LYS A 443 -12.52 17.48 -7.72
C LYS A 443 -11.71 18.32 -8.70
N TYR A 444 -12.31 19.33 -9.32
CA TYR A 444 -11.65 20.25 -10.23
C TYR A 444 -10.74 21.20 -9.46
N LEU A 445 -11.19 21.76 -8.34
CA LEU A 445 -10.34 22.53 -7.43
C LEU A 445 -9.14 21.71 -6.95
N GLU A 446 -9.33 20.43 -6.61
CA GLU A 446 -8.21 19.54 -6.29
C GLU A 446 -7.22 19.43 -7.44
N ARG A 447 -7.68 19.18 -8.67
CA ARG A 447 -6.80 19.10 -9.84
C ARG A 447 -6.02 20.39 -10.09
N VAL A 448 -6.65 21.54 -9.87
CA VAL A 448 -5.98 22.86 -9.93
C VAL A 448 -4.91 22.99 -8.85
N ILE A 449 -5.19 22.58 -7.60
CA ILE A 449 -4.20 22.57 -6.52
C ILE A 449 -3.02 21.67 -6.91
N LEU A 450 -3.30 20.45 -7.39
CA LEU A 450 -2.26 19.48 -7.73
C LEU A 450 -1.38 19.94 -8.90
N GLU A 451 -1.97 20.51 -9.96
CA GLU A 451 -1.24 21.11 -11.08
C GLU A 451 -0.43 22.33 -10.63
N SER A 452 -0.95 23.13 -9.70
CA SER A 452 -0.21 24.26 -9.11
C SER A 452 1.02 23.78 -8.35
N LEU A 453 0.89 22.69 -7.58
CA LEU A 453 2.02 22.06 -6.88
C LEU A 453 2.99 21.35 -7.82
N ARG A 454 2.57 20.95 -9.03
CA ARG A 454 3.46 20.43 -10.09
C ARG A 454 4.33 21.54 -10.65
N MET A 455 3.71 22.65 -11.01
CA MET A 455 4.40 23.80 -11.61
C MET A 455 5.23 24.54 -10.56
N TYR A 456 4.69 24.75 -9.36
CA TYR A 456 5.35 25.52 -8.31
C TYR A 456 5.36 24.72 -7.00
N PRO A 457 6.13 23.61 -6.94
CA PRO A 457 6.25 22.83 -5.72
C PRO A 457 6.86 23.70 -4.62
N PRO A 458 6.18 23.85 -3.46
CA PRO A 458 6.72 24.64 -2.34
C PRO A 458 8.11 24.17 -1.93
N VAL A 459 8.44 22.88 -2.05
CA VAL A 459 9.81 22.37 -1.82
C VAL A 459 10.40 21.90 -3.16
N PRO A 460 11.18 22.75 -3.86
CA PRO A 460 11.64 22.47 -5.23
C PRO A 460 12.78 21.46 -5.30
N VAL A 461 13.49 21.24 -4.18
CA VAL A 461 14.65 20.35 -4.09
C VAL A 461 14.70 19.69 -2.70
N ILE A 462 15.01 18.39 -2.65
CA ILE A 462 15.28 17.66 -1.39
C ILE A 462 16.62 16.92 -1.48
N ALA A 463 17.31 16.70 -0.36
CA ALA A 463 18.62 16.06 -0.37
C ALA A 463 18.78 14.92 0.66
N ARG A 464 19.48 13.86 0.24
CA ARG A 464 19.80 12.65 1.01
C ARG A 464 21.30 12.43 1.10
N LYS A 465 21.75 11.80 2.18
CA LYS A 465 23.09 11.23 2.27
C LYS A 465 23.01 9.73 1.96
N LEU A 466 23.86 9.24 1.06
CA LEU A 466 23.92 7.80 0.79
C LEU A 466 24.73 7.08 1.87
N ASN A 467 24.16 5.99 2.36
CA ASN A 467 24.72 5.15 3.42
C ASN A 467 25.39 3.88 2.87
N SER A 468 25.07 3.50 1.63
CA SER A 468 25.69 2.41 0.89
C SER A 468 25.81 2.80 -0.58
N ASP A 469 26.62 2.08 -1.34
CA ASP A 469 26.69 2.24 -2.80
C ASP A 469 25.35 1.85 -3.42
N VAL A 470 24.92 2.62 -4.43
CA VAL A 470 23.65 2.40 -5.12
C VAL A 470 23.85 2.47 -6.62
N LYS A 471 23.32 1.49 -7.33
CA LYS A 471 23.22 1.53 -8.78
C LYS A 471 21.89 2.18 -9.18
N ILE A 472 21.95 3.26 -9.95
CA ILE A 472 20.75 3.96 -10.45
C ILE A 472 20.33 3.43 -11.83
N ALA A 473 19.07 3.67 -12.21
CA ALA A 473 18.45 3.12 -13.41
C ALA A 473 19.06 3.72 -14.69
N THR A 474 19.30 5.03 -14.70
CA THR A 474 19.90 5.73 -15.83
C THR A 474 21.35 5.32 -16.01
N ASN A 475 21.69 4.79 -17.19
CA ASN A 475 23.05 4.46 -17.62
C ASN A 475 23.84 3.54 -16.66
N ASN A 476 23.15 2.84 -15.75
CA ASN A 476 23.75 1.91 -14.80
C ASN A 476 24.86 2.54 -13.91
N TYR A 477 24.81 3.85 -13.69
CA TYR A 477 25.80 4.54 -12.85
C TYR A 477 25.77 4.03 -11.40
N VAL A 478 26.95 4.01 -10.77
CA VAL A 478 27.08 3.66 -9.34
C VAL A 478 27.34 4.94 -8.56
N LEU A 479 26.40 5.29 -7.68
CA LEU A 479 26.53 6.38 -6.73
C LEU A 479 27.23 5.86 -5.47
N PRO A 480 28.39 6.43 -5.09
CA PRO A 480 29.14 5.92 -3.95
C PRO A 480 28.56 6.35 -2.61
N ALA A 481 28.63 5.45 -1.62
CA ALA A 481 28.34 5.71 -0.22
C ALA A 481 29.09 6.96 0.27
N GLY A 482 28.41 7.80 1.03
CA GLY A 482 28.91 9.07 1.55
C GLY A 482 28.66 10.28 0.65
N CYS A 483 28.23 10.10 -0.61
CA CYS A 483 27.84 11.24 -1.45
C CYS A 483 26.49 11.84 -1.01
N THR A 484 26.24 13.08 -1.39
CA THR A 484 24.94 13.73 -1.23
C THR A 484 24.17 13.64 -2.53
N VAL A 485 22.98 13.06 -2.47
CA VAL A 485 22.05 13.01 -3.61
C VAL A 485 21.01 14.11 -3.44
N VAL A 486 20.87 14.93 -4.47
CA VAL A 486 19.92 16.05 -4.54
C VAL A 486 18.86 15.70 -5.57
N ILE A 487 17.62 15.66 -5.14
CA ILE A 487 16.47 15.30 -5.97
C ILE A 487 15.82 16.60 -6.43
N ALA A 488 15.83 16.84 -7.74
CA ALA A 488 15.35 18.06 -8.36
C ALA A 488 13.84 17.96 -8.66
N THR A 489 13.00 18.00 -7.61
CA THR A 489 11.53 17.93 -7.70
C THR A 489 10.97 18.84 -8.78
N TYR A 490 11.42 20.10 -8.82
CA TYR A 490 10.97 21.10 -9.80
C TYR A 490 11.21 20.70 -11.26
N LYS A 491 12.34 20.02 -11.55
CA LYS A 491 12.67 19.53 -12.91
C LYS A 491 11.92 18.24 -13.24
N ILE A 492 11.80 17.33 -12.27
CA ILE A 492 11.06 16.06 -12.43
C ILE A 492 9.60 16.34 -12.82
N HIS A 493 8.97 17.32 -12.18
CA HIS A 493 7.58 17.72 -12.43
C HIS A 493 7.35 18.40 -13.79
N ARG A 494 8.44 18.76 -14.49
CA ARG A 494 8.43 19.33 -15.84
C ARG A 494 9.02 18.38 -16.89
N SER A 495 9.15 17.10 -16.55
CA SER A 495 9.69 16.15 -17.49
C SER A 495 8.68 15.86 -18.61
N PRO A 496 9.03 16.08 -19.89
CA PRO A 496 8.16 15.74 -21.02
C PRO A 496 7.93 14.23 -21.16
N LYS A 497 8.70 13.39 -20.43
CA LYS A 497 8.47 11.95 -20.29
C LYS A 497 7.12 11.63 -19.63
N TYR A 498 6.62 12.51 -18.76
CA TYR A 498 5.45 12.24 -17.92
C TYR A 498 4.29 13.23 -18.09
N TYR A 499 4.55 14.42 -18.63
CA TYR A 499 3.55 15.47 -18.84
C TYR A 499 3.59 15.93 -20.29
N LYS A 500 2.42 15.93 -20.94
CA LYS A 500 2.25 16.52 -22.27
C LYS A 500 2.27 18.03 -22.09
N ASP A 501 3.11 18.72 -22.85
CA ASP A 501 3.31 20.17 -22.77
C ASP A 501 3.65 20.63 -21.32
N PRO A 502 4.79 20.18 -20.76
CA PRO A 502 5.08 20.25 -19.32
C PRO A 502 5.11 21.68 -18.73
N ASP A 503 5.33 22.70 -19.55
CA ASP A 503 5.37 24.09 -19.14
C ASP A 503 4.01 24.80 -19.25
N THR A 504 2.96 24.10 -19.69
CA THR A 504 1.59 24.63 -19.72
C THR A 504 0.84 24.26 -18.45
N PHE A 505 0.15 25.23 -17.84
CA PHE A 505 -0.72 24.97 -16.68
C PHE A 505 -2.02 24.29 -17.12
N ASN A 506 -2.12 22.99 -16.87
CA ASN A 506 -3.26 22.16 -17.31
C ASN A 506 -3.75 21.22 -16.20
N PRO A 507 -4.86 21.55 -15.51
CA PRO A 507 -5.47 20.69 -14.49
C PRO A 507 -5.89 19.30 -14.99
N ASP A 508 -6.10 19.12 -16.31
CA ASP A 508 -6.43 17.81 -16.87
C ASP A 508 -5.25 16.83 -16.84
N ASN A 509 -4.02 17.30 -16.60
CA ASN A 509 -2.89 16.43 -16.25
C ASN A 509 -3.20 15.54 -15.03
N PHE A 510 -4.15 15.93 -14.20
CA PHE A 510 -4.56 15.23 -12.99
C PHE A 510 -5.91 14.51 -13.12
N LEU A 511 -6.43 14.34 -14.34
CA LEU A 511 -7.53 13.40 -14.59
C LEU A 511 -7.12 11.97 -14.22
N PRO A 512 -8.03 11.14 -13.67
CA PRO A 512 -7.73 9.75 -13.32
C PRO A 512 -7.10 8.94 -14.47
N GLU A 513 -7.53 9.21 -15.70
CA GLU A 513 -7.02 8.60 -16.92
C GLU A 513 -5.55 8.97 -17.19
N ASN A 514 -5.17 10.21 -16.91
CA ASN A 514 -3.83 10.76 -17.14
C ASN A 514 -2.85 10.47 -16.00
N THR A 515 -3.34 10.08 -14.81
CA THR A 515 -2.52 9.76 -13.63
C THR A 515 -2.32 8.27 -13.41
N SER A 516 -3.30 7.42 -13.78
CA SER A 516 -3.29 5.97 -13.46
C SER A 516 -2.04 5.19 -13.89
N ASN A 517 -1.43 5.58 -15.01
CA ASN A 517 -0.21 4.95 -15.56
C ASN A 517 1.04 5.83 -15.43
N ARG A 518 0.93 7.01 -14.80
CA ARG A 518 2.07 7.92 -14.61
C ARG A 518 2.99 7.36 -13.51
N HIS A 519 4.30 7.39 -13.75
CA HIS A 519 5.29 6.94 -12.77
C HIS A 519 5.11 7.68 -11.42
N TYR A 520 5.01 6.96 -10.30
CA TYR A 520 4.70 7.56 -8.99
C TYR A 520 5.69 8.67 -8.60
N TYR A 521 6.99 8.40 -8.72
CA TYR A 521 8.04 9.38 -8.42
C TYR A 521 8.16 10.55 -9.41
N SER A 522 7.32 10.61 -10.46
CA SER A 522 7.26 11.78 -11.36
C SER A 522 6.43 12.95 -10.81
N TYR A 523 5.66 12.72 -9.75
CA TYR A 523 4.93 13.74 -9.02
C TYR A 523 5.11 13.55 -7.50
N ILE A 524 6.09 14.27 -6.96
CA ILE A 524 6.50 14.18 -5.55
C ILE A 524 6.59 15.56 -4.84
N PRO A 525 5.56 16.43 -4.91
CA PRO A 525 5.59 17.71 -4.20
C PRO A 525 5.63 17.54 -2.67
N PHE A 526 5.18 16.39 -2.18
CA PHE A 526 5.21 15.98 -0.77
C PHE A 526 6.34 14.98 -0.46
N SER A 527 7.36 14.88 -1.33
CA SER A 527 8.33 13.78 -1.34
C SER A 527 7.63 12.41 -1.52
N ALA A 528 8.39 11.33 -1.44
CA ALA A 528 7.89 9.96 -1.42
C ALA A 528 8.79 9.06 -0.53
N GLY A 529 8.35 7.82 -0.32
CA GLY A 529 9.01 6.80 0.49
C GLY A 529 8.88 7.01 2.00
N PRO A 530 9.76 6.39 2.82
CA PRO A 530 9.64 6.41 4.29
C PRO A 530 9.63 7.83 4.87
N ARG A 531 10.32 8.75 4.21
CA ARG A 531 10.49 10.15 4.62
C ARG A 531 9.56 11.09 3.83
N SER A 532 8.39 10.60 3.39
CA SER A 532 7.31 11.40 2.81
C SER A 532 6.71 12.40 3.82
N CYS A 533 6.03 13.44 3.34
CA CYS A 533 5.40 14.46 4.20
C CYS A 533 4.33 13.84 5.11
N VAL A 534 4.48 14.00 6.42
CA VAL A 534 3.49 13.51 7.41
C VAL A 534 2.16 14.28 7.33
N GLY A 535 2.22 15.56 6.96
CA GLY A 535 1.08 16.48 6.93
C GLY A 535 0.38 16.57 5.58
N ARG A 536 0.61 15.66 4.62
CA ARG A 536 0.06 15.75 3.25
C ARG A 536 -1.46 15.90 3.24
N LYS A 537 -2.19 15.01 3.93
CA LYS A 537 -3.66 15.02 4.00
C LYS A 537 -4.18 16.29 4.68
N TYR A 538 -3.52 16.71 5.76
CA TYR A 538 -3.80 17.96 6.47
C TYR A 538 -3.64 19.18 5.54
N ALA A 539 -2.55 19.25 4.78
CA ALA A 539 -2.27 20.33 3.85
C ALA A 539 -3.30 20.43 2.73
N LEU A 540 -3.66 19.31 2.09
CA LEU A 540 -4.63 19.32 0.99
C LEU A 540 -6.05 19.67 1.48
N LEU A 541 -6.47 19.15 2.63
CA LEU A 541 -7.76 19.51 3.22
C LEU A 541 -7.81 21.00 3.59
N LYS A 542 -6.76 21.52 4.22
CA LYS A 542 -6.61 22.94 4.54
C LYS A 542 -6.66 23.82 3.29
N LEU A 543 -5.94 23.45 2.23
CA LEU A 543 -5.94 24.19 0.96
C LEU A 543 -7.32 24.22 0.31
N LYS A 544 -8.03 23.07 0.25
CA LYS A 544 -9.39 23.01 -0.31
C LYS A 544 -10.36 23.95 0.39
N ILE A 545 -10.41 23.92 1.73
CA ILE A 545 -11.34 24.76 2.51
C ILE A 545 -10.97 26.24 2.40
N LEU A 546 -9.68 26.57 2.52
CA LEU A 546 -9.20 27.94 2.42
C LEU A 546 -9.47 28.55 1.03
N LEU A 547 -9.09 27.83 -0.03
CA LEU A 547 -9.25 28.31 -1.40
C LEU A 547 -10.72 28.35 -1.83
N SER A 548 -11.53 27.34 -1.48
CA SER A 548 -12.97 27.37 -1.79
C SER A 548 -13.70 28.52 -1.09
N THR A 549 -13.29 28.88 0.13
CA THR A 549 -13.88 30.00 0.85
C THR A 549 -13.50 31.34 0.21
N ILE A 550 -12.25 31.52 -0.21
CA ILE A 550 -11.80 32.72 -0.92
C ILE A 550 -12.48 32.85 -2.30
N LEU A 551 -12.45 31.78 -3.10
CA LEU A 551 -12.92 31.79 -4.49
C LEU A 551 -14.46 31.89 -4.63
N ARG A 552 -15.22 31.51 -3.59
CA ARG A 552 -16.67 31.76 -3.54
C ARG A 552 -17.02 33.24 -3.32
N ASN A 553 -16.12 34.01 -2.70
CA ASN A 553 -16.34 35.40 -2.33
C ASN A 553 -15.64 36.39 -3.27
N TYR A 554 -14.51 36.01 -3.84
CA TYR A 554 -13.70 36.88 -4.68
C TYR A 554 -13.30 36.24 -6.00
N GLU A 555 -13.21 37.08 -7.03
CA GLU A 555 -12.45 36.84 -8.23
C GLU A 555 -11.04 37.38 -8.03
N CYS A 556 -10.03 36.52 -8.18
CA CYS A 556 -8.63 36.93 -8.14
C CYS A 556 -8.16 37.36 -9.53
N ILE A 557 -7.35 38.40 -9.62
CA ILE A 557 -6.70 38.90 -10.83
C ILE A 557 -5.20 39.04 -10.52
N SER A 558 -4.33 38.45 -11.33
CA SER A 558 -2.89 38.66 -11.18
C SER A 558 -2.42 39.81 -12.07
N ASP A 559 -1.49 40.61 -11.55
CA ASP A 559 -0.99 41.81 -12.23
C ASP A 559 0.11 41.52 -13.25
N VAL A 560 0.69 40.32 -13.22
CA VAL A 560 1.76 39.92 -14.14
C VAL A 560 1.48 38.53 -14.73
N PRO A 561 1.86 38.30 -15.99
CA PRO A 561 1.71 36.99 -16.63
C PRO A 561 2.66 35.95 -16.01
N GLU A 562 2.35 34.67 -16.20
CA GLU A 562 3.12 33.55 -15.64
C GLU A 562 4.59 33.56 -16.08
N SER A 563 4.85 33.96 -17.34
CA SER A 563 6.19 34.03 -17.93
C SER A 563 7.13 35.02 -17.22
N GLU A 564 6.59 35.96 -16.45
CA GLU A 564 7.36 36.96 -15.71
C GLU A 564 7.59 36.58 -14.23
N PHE A 565 7.18 35.38 -13.81
CA PHE A 565 7.37 34.93 -12.43
C PHE A 565 8.85 34.77 -12.10
N LYS A 566 9.37 35.62 -11.21
CA LYS A 566 10.77 35.57 -10.74
C LYS A 566 10.90 34.68 -9.52
N LEU A 567 11.18 33.40 -9.77
CA LEU A 567 11.24 32.38 -8.72
C LEU A 567 12.49 32.49 -7.86
N LEU A 568 12.31 32.32 -6.55
CA LEU A 568 13.36 32.28 -5.54
C LEU A 568 13.18 31.02 -4.69
N ALA A 569 14.20 30.16 -4.65
CA ALA A 569 14.16 28.90 -3.90
C ALA A 569 14.61 29.06 -2.43
N ASP A 570 14.03 29.99 -1.67
CA ASP A 570 14.39 30.34 -0.27
C ASP A 570 13.95 29.27 0.76
N ILE A 571 14.57 28.09 0.70
CA ILE A 571 14.16 26.82 1.35
C ILE A 571 12.86 26.29 0.76
N ILE A 572 11.83 27.14 0.74
CA ILE A 572 10.63 26.96 -0.06
C ILE A 572 10.64 27.85 -1.31
N LEU A 573 9.90 27.46 -2.33
CA LEU A 573 9.74 28.23 -3.55
C LEU A 573 8.84 29.44 -3.28
N LYS A 574 9.35 30.63 -3.59
CA LYS A 574 8.62 31.91 -3.48
C LYS A 574 8.81 32.74 -4.73
N ARG A 575 8.02 33.79 -4.87
CA ARG A 575 8.24 34.87 -5.84
C ARG A 575 9.10 35.95 -5.22
N SER A 576 10.20 36.32 -5.87
CA SER A 576 11.10 37.38 -5.40
C SER A 576 10.48 38.78 -5.43
N ASP A 577 9.46 38.96 -6.26
CA ASP A 577 8.67 40.18 -6.44
C ASP A 577 7.37 40.24 -5.61
N GLY A 578 7.11 39.19 -4.81
CA GLY A 578 5.89 39.02 -4.01
C GLY A 578 4.74 38.34 -4.77
N PHE A 579 3.72 37.88 -4.05
CA PHE A 579 2.54 37.25 -4.64
C PHE A 579 1.42 38.27 -4.88
N ARG A 580 1.69 39.20 -5.80
CA ARG A 580 0.82 40.34 -6.07
C ARG A 580 -0.48 39.94 -6.77
N LEU A 581 -1.60 40.34 -6.18
CA LEU A 581 -2.95 40.09 -6.66
C LEU A 581 -3.86 41.31 -6.44
N GLN A 582 -4.86 41.43 -7.31
CA GLN A 582 -6.07 42.22 -7.08
C GLN A 582 -7.25 41.27 -6.88
N ILE A 583 -8.25 41.70 -6.12
CA ILE A 583 -9.48 40.94 -5.90
C ILE A 583 -10.71 41.78 -6.23
N LYS A 584 -11.74 41.13 -6.76
CA LYS A 584 -13.08 41.69 -7.00
C LYS A 584 -14.14 40.86 -6.29
N PRO A 585 -15.12 41.45 -5.60
CA PRO A 585 -16.24 40.71 -5.04
C PRO A 585 -17.02 39.93 -6.11
N ARG A 586 -17.44 38.71 -5.80
CA ARG A 586 -18.30 37.89 -6.67
C ARG A 586 -19.76 37.96 -6.23
N VAL A 587 -20.66 38.01 -7.21
CA VAL A 587 -22.10 37.75 -7.02
C VAL A 587 -22.33 36.25 -7.19
N ARG A 588 -23.04 35.61 -6.25
CA ARG A 588 -23.26 34.15 -6.25
C ARG A 588 -24.33 33.71 -7.23
N ALA A 589 -23.97 33.64 -8.51
CA ALA A 589 -24.85 33.26 -9.61
C ALA A 589 -24.11 32.32 -10.59
N PRO A 590 -24.83 31.44 -11.32
CA PRO A 590 -24.21 30.54 -12.29
C PRO A 590 -23.64 31.34 -13.48
N ILE A 591 -22.43 31.00 -13.92
CA ILE A 591 -21.80 31.61 -15.09
C ILE A 591 -22.34 30.91 -16.35
N ASN A 592 -23.22 31.56 -17.10
CA ASN A 592 -23.64 31.07 -18.42
C ASN A 592 -22.44 31.10 -19.38
N VAL A 593 -21.96 29.92 -19.79
CA VAL A 593 -20.95 29.80 -20.85
C VAL A 593 -21.68 29.77 -22.20
N PRO A 594 -21.50 30.75 -23.11
CA PRO A 594 -22.15 30.71 -24.41
C PRO A 594 -21.41 29.72 -25.32
N TYR A 595 -22.08 28.64 -25.72
CA TYR A 595 -21.66 27.83 -26.88
C TYR A 595 -22.84 27.72 -27.85
N THR A 596 -22.87 28.64 -28.81
CA THR A 596 -23.82 28.67 -29.92
C THR A 596 -23.35 27.69 -31.00
N MET A 597 -24.08 26.60 -31.21
CA MET A 597 -24.19 25.97 -32.53
C MET A 597 -25.39 25.01 -32.58
N THR A 598 -26.58 25.56 -32.88
CA THR A 598 -27.62 24.86 -33.67
C THR A 598 -28.78 25.81 -33.94
N SER A 599 -28.96 26.18 -35.21
CA SER A 599 -30.29 26.18 -35.82
C SER A 599 -30.13 26.19 -37.34
N LEU A 600 -30.87 25.32 -37.99
CA LEU A 600 -31.76 25.58 -39.12
C LEU A 600 -32.14 24.21 -39.69
N VAL A 601 -33.41 23.85 -39.59
CA VAL A 601 -34.27 23.51 -40.73
C VAL A 601 -35.70 23.33 -40.20
N GLU A 602 -36.63 24.08 -40.80
CA GLU A 602 -38.08 24.04 -40.63
C GLU A 602 -38.72 22.82 -41.34
N GLU A 603 -39.90 22.44 -40.84
CA GLU A 603 -40.75 21.33 -41.28
C GLU A 603 -41.42 21.55 -42.65
N ALA A 604 -41.68 20.46 -43.37
CA ALA A 604 -42.84 20.35 -44.28
C ALA A 604 -43.30 18.87 -44.44
N GLN A 605 -44.62 18.70 -44.56
CA GLN A 605 -45.44 17.49 -44.35
C GLN A 605 -45.63 16.54 -45.57
N VAL A 606 -45.60 15.22 -45.31
CA VAL A 606 -46.59 14.12 -45.64
C VAL A 606 -46.83 13.70 -47.13
N PRO A 607 -47.33 12.48 -47.54
CA PRO A 607 -47.36 11.09 -47.01
C PRO A 607 -46.85 9.99 -48.00
N SER A 608 -46.68 8.72 -47.58
CA SER A 608 -47.27 7.51 -48.22
C SER A 608 -46.74 6.19 -47.63
N TYR A 609 -47.59 5.17 -47.71
CA TYR A 609 -47.53 3.89 -46.98
C TYR A 609 -46.45 2.90 -47.47
N ASN A 610 -46.16 1.95 -46.55
CA ASN A 610 -45.71 0.57 -46.76
C ASN A 610 -44.19 0.23 -46.80
N THR A 611 -43.86 -0.75 -45.94
CA THR A 611 -42.65 -1.63 -45.88
C THR A 611 -41.30 -1.09 -45.39
N ARG A 612 -41.21 0.12 -44.80
CA ARG A 612 -39.93 0.66 -44.27
C ARG A 612 -39.81 0.78 -42.74
N LEU A 613 -40.89 0.54 -41.98
CA LEU A 613 -40.97 0.75 -40.52
C LEU A 613 -40.15 -0.24 -39.67
N ILE A 614 -39.74 -1.37 -40.25
CA ILE A 614 -38.88 -2.37 -39.57
C ILE A 614 -37.44 -2.28 -40.09
N PHE A 615 -37.25 -1.94 -41.37
CA PHE A 615 -35.92 -1.94 -41.99
C PHE A 615 -35.01 -0.84 -41.46
N TYR A 616 -35.46 0.41 -41.32
CA TYR A 616 -34.60 1.48 -40.79
C TYR A 616 -34.20 1.30 -39.33
N PRO A 617 -35.08 0.96 -38.36
CA PRO A 617 -34.64 0.67 -37.01
C PRO A 617 -33.77 -0.59 -36.94
N LEU A 618 -34.00 -1.62 -37.77
CA LEU A 618 -33.09 -2.76 -37.86
C LEU A 618 -31.75 -2.42 -38.52
N LEU A 619 -31.71 -1.53 -39.51
CA LEU A 619 -30.49 -1.05 -40.14
C LEU A 619 -29.72 -0.13 -39.18
N LEU A 620 -30.41 0.74 -38.45
CA LEU A 620 -29.84 1.61 -37.42
C LEU A 620 -29.33 0.77 -36.24
N LEU A 621 -30.06 -0.28 -35.85
CA LEU A 621 -29.59 -1.26 -34.87
C LEU A 621 -28.39 -2.05 -35.40
N ALA A 622 -28.41 -2.55 -36.63
CA ALA A 622 -27.31 -3.32 -37.22
C ALA A 622 -26.05 -2.47 -37.44
N SER A 623 -26.21 -1.23 -37.90
CA SER A 623 -25.12 -0.26 -38.04
C SER A 623 -24.62 0.21 -36.68
N SER A 624 -25.48 0.41 -35.68
CA SER A 624 -25.07 0.68 -34.29
C SER A 624 -24.32 -0.51 -33.69
N ILE A 625 -24.79 -1.74 -33.90
CA ILE A 625 -24.11 -2.98 -33.49
C ILE A 625 -22.77 -3.11 -34.21
N TRP A 626 -22.71 -2.80 -35.50
CA TRP A 626 -21.46 -2.83 -36.29
C TRP A 626 -20.48 -1.74 -35.86
N ILE A 627 -20.95 -0.51 -35.58
CA ILE A 627 -20.14 0.59 -35.04
C ILE A 627 -19.65 0.22 -33.63
N LEU A 628 -20.52 -0.30 -32.76
CA LEU A 628 -20.16 -0.77 -31.42
C LEU A 628 -19.17 -1.94 -31.48
N TYR A 629 -19.33 -2.86 -32.43
CA TYR A 629 -18.39 -3.95 -32.67
C TYR A 629 -17.03 -3.42 -33.16
N ARG A 630 -17.00 -2.50 -34.12
CA ARG A 630 -15.76 -1.87 -34.62
C ARG A 630 -15.08 -1.02 -33.55
N TRP A 631 -15.86 -0.32 -32.72
CA TRP A 631 -15.37 0.42 -31.57
C TRP A 631 -14.80 -0.51 -30.50
N GLN A 632 -15.50 -1.62 -30.21
CA GLN A 632 -15.07 -2.64 -29.28
C GLN A 632 -13.77 -3.33 -29.76
N GLN A 633 -13.65 -3.70 -31.03
CA GLN A 633 -12.43 -4.28 -31.60
C GLN A 633 -11.25 -3.29 -31.62
N LYS A 634 -11.51 -1.99 -31.86
CA LYS A 634 -10.48 -0.95 -31.80
C LYS A 634 -10.10 -0.56 -30.36
N SER A 635 -10.82 -1.04 -29.35
CA SER A 635 -10.47 -0.80 -27.95
C SER A 635 -9.14 -1.45 -27.61
N ARG A 636 -8.31 -0.71 -26.86
CA ARG A 636 -7.01 -1.20 -26.34
C ARG A 636 -7.17 -2.55 -25.64
N PHE A 637 -8.27 -2.75 -24.91
CA PHE A 637 -8.57 -3.99 -24.19
C PHE A 637 -8.65 -5.20 -25.13
N HIS A 638 -9.36 -5.08 -26.25
CA HIS A 638 -9.44 -6.13 -27.27
C HIS A 638 -8.12 -6.33 -28.01
N SER A 639 -7.41 -5.26 -28.36
CA SER A 639 -6.12 -5.37 -29.07
C SER A 639 -5.05 -6.12 -28.25
N ILE A 640 -4.99 -5.91 -26.93
CA ILE A 640 -4.10 -6.66 -26.04
C ILE A 640 -4.58 -8.12 -25.94
N ALA A 641 -5.90 -8.30 -25.74
CA ALA A 641 -6.49 -9.62 -25.63
C ALA A 641 -6.22 -10.44 -26.88
N GLU A 642 -6.37 -9.91 -28.09
CA GLU A 642 -6.19 -10.57 -29.40
C GLU A 642 -4.81 -11.23 -29.57
N LYS A 643 -3.78 -10.71 -28.89
CA LYS A 643 -2.41 -11.29 -28.92
C LYS A 643 -2.29 -12.59 -28.14
N LEU A 644 -3.23 -12.88 -27.23
CA LEU A 644 -3.24 -14.11 -26.44
C LEU A 644 -3.71 -15.31 -27.30
N PRO A 645 -3.25 -16.54 -27.04
CA PRO A 645 -3.75 -17.72 -27.74
C PRO A 645 -5.20 -18.00 -27.33
N GLY A 646 -6.09 -18.35 -28.25
CA GLY A 646 -7.44 -18.79 -27.90
C GLY A 646 -8.41 -18.89 -29.09
N PRO A 647 -9.58 -19.52 -28.90
CA PRO A 647 -10.59 -19.67 -29.94
C PRO A 647 -11.10 -18.31 -30.47
N PRO A 648 -11.54 -18.26 -31.75
CA PRO A 648 -12.16 -17.08 -32.32
C PRO A 648 -13.48 -16.78 -31.61
N ALA A 649 -13.69 -15.52 -31.23
CA ALA A 649 -14.86 -15.08 -30.49
C ALA A 649 -15.93 -14.49 -31.43
N ILE A 650 -17.19 -14.85 -31.21
CA ILE A 650 -18.33 -14.26 -31.93
C ILE A 650 -18.68 -12.92 -31.25
N PRO A 651 -19.06 -11.86 -31.99
CA PRO A 651 -19.42 -10.56 -31.41
C PRO A 651 -20.49 -10.69 -30.31
N PHE A 652 -20.32 -9.97 -29.20
CA PHE A 652 -21.21 -9.89 -28.02
C PHE A 652 -21.47 -11.18 -27.22
N VAL A 653 -21.39 -12.36 -27.84
CA VAL A 653 -21.59 -13.67 -27.22
C VAL A 653 -20.26 -14.32 -26.82
N GLY A 654 -19.18 -13.96 -27.52
CA GLY A 654 -17.85 -14.50 -27.31
C GLY A 654 -17.75 -15.97 -27.70
N ASN A 655 -17.25 -16.78 -26.77
CA ASN A 655 -17.13 -18.23 -26.86
C ASN A 655 -18.24 -18.95 -26.08
N ALA A 656 -19.27 -18.24 -25.60
CA ALA A 656 -20.34 -18.85 -24.81
C ALA A 656 -21.06 -19.98 -25.56
N LEU A 657 -21.12 -19.93 -26.90
CA LEU A 657 -21.71 -20.99 -27.73
C LEU A 657 -20.93 -22.30 -27.68
N LEU A 658 -19.62 -22.28 -27.41
CA LEU A 658 -18.81 -23.49 -27.26
C LEU A 658 -19.16 -24.29 -25.99
N VAL A 659 -19.67 -23.58 -24.99
CA VAL A 659 -20.08 -24.10 -23.68
C VAL A 659 -21.58 -24.43 -23.66
N LEU A 660 -22.36 -23.88 -24.60
CA LEU A 660 -23.80 -24.07 -24.71
C LEU A 660 -24.13 -25.55 -24.96
N ARG A 661 -24.97 -26.14 -24.10
CA ARG A 661 -25.39 -27.58 -24.09
C ARG A 661 -24.39 -28.60 -23.55
N LYS A 662 -23.26 -28.19 -22.96
CA LYS A 662 -22.34 -29.12 -22.29
C LYS A 662 -22.74 -29.34 -20.82
N ASN A 663 -22.60 -30.58 -20.36
CA ASN A 663 -22.77 -30.94 -18.94
C ASN A 663 -21.48 -30.66 -18.14
N PRO A 664 -21.53 -30.50 -16.80
CA PRO A 664 -20.35 -30.22 -15.97
C PRO A 664 -19.16 -31.17 -16.19
N THR A 665 -19.41 -32.48 -16.35
CA THR A 665 -18.38 -33.48 -16.68
C THR A 665 -17.70 -33.18 -18.02
N GLN A 666 -18.49 -32.83 -19.04
CA GLN A 666 -17.97 -32.48 -20.36
C GLN A 666 -17.20 -31.15 -20.37
N LEU A 667 -17.45 -30.25 -19.41
CA LEU A 667 -16.71 -29.00 -19.28
C LEU A 667 -15.28 -29.24 -18.82
N VAL A 668 -15.06 -30.19 -17.89
CA VAL A 668 -13.72 -30.56 -17.44
C VAL A 668 -12.92 -31.15 -18.60
N GLU A 669 -13.49 -32.13 -19.31
CA GLU A 669 -12.85 -32.73 -20.49
C GLU A 669 -12.55 -31.69 -21.57
N PHE A 670 -13.48 -30.78 -21.83
CA PHE A 670 -13.32 -29.70 -22.79
C PHE A 670 -12.18 -28.76 -22.38
N ALA A 671 -12.11 -28.37 -21.11
CA ALA A 671 -11.04 -27.52 -20.59
C ALA A 671 -9.65 -28.18 -20.71
N LEU A 672 -9.56 -29.48 -20.41
CA LEU A 672 -8.31 -30.26 -20.56
C LEU A 672 -7.85 -30.34 -22.02
N LYS A 673 -8.77 -30.62 -22.95
CA LYS A 673 -8.49 -30.63 -24.39
C LYS A 673 -8.04 -29.26 -24.90
N PHE A 674 -8.65 -28.19 -24.42
CA PHE A 674 -8.26 -26.82 -24.78
C PHE A 674 -6.88 -26.45 -24.27
N ALA A 675 -6.52 -26.90 -23.06
CA ALA A 675 -5.17 -26.73 -22.52
C ALA A 675 -4.10 -27.48 -23.31
N GLU A 676 -4.43 -28.63 -23.89
CA GLU A 676 -3.53 -29.35 -24.80
C GLU A 676 -3.38 -28.63 -26.15
N GLN A 677 -4.45 -28.03 -26.65
CA GLN A 677 -4.45 -27.35 -27.96
C GLN A 677 -3.74 -25.99 -27.94
N PHE A 678 -3.97 -25.16 -26.93
CA PHE A 678 -3.49 -23.76 -26.88
C PHE A 678 -2.32 -23.53 -25.92
N GLY A 679 -1.93 -24.53 -25.14
CA GLY A 679 -0.81 -24.47 -24.20
C GLY A 679 -1.16 -23.80 -22.87
N ASN A 680 -0.18 -23.10 -22.28
CA ASN A 680 -0.26 -22.64 -20.88
C ASN A 680 -1.07 -21.36 -20.64
N VAL A 681 -1.38 -20.60 -21.70
CA VAL A 681 -2.09 -19.33 -21.63
C VAL A 681 -3.23 -19.38 -22.64
N ILE A 682 -4.48 -19.29 -22.17
CA ILE A 682 -5.66 -19.44 -23.03
C ILE A 682 -6.64 -18.31 -22.80
N ARG A 683 -7.00 -17.61 -23.87
CA ARG A 683 -8.04 -16.60 -23.89
C ARG A 683 -9.40 -17.21 -24.20
N VAL A 684 -10.38 -16.91 -23.36
CA VAL A 684 -11.79 -17.25 -23.58
C VAL A 684 -12.64 -16.02 -23.33
N TRP A 685 -13.51 -15.69 -24.27
CA TRP A 685 -14.51 -14.64 -24.11
C TRP A 685 -15.83 -15.23 -23.65
N LEU A 686 -16.43 -14.71 -22.57
CA LEU A 686 -17.79 -15.05 -22.16
C LEU A 686 -18.63 -13.79 -22.18
N GLY A 687 -19.39 -13.60 -23.27
CA GLY A 687 -20.00 -12.31 -23.57
C GLY A 687 -18.92 -11.23 -23.79
N THR A 688 -18.99 -10.15 -23.02
CA THR A 688 -17.98 -9.08 -23.00
C THR A 688 -16.86 -9.31 -21.97
N ASN A 689 -16.96 -10.34 -21.12
CA ASN A 689 -15.95 -10.64 -20.11
C ASN A 689 -14.83 -11.49 -20.71
N LEU A 690 -13.59 -11.03 -20.54
CA LEU A 690 -12.38 -11.75 -20.93
C LEU A 690 -11.89 -12.64 -19.78
N LEU A 691 -11.83 -13.95 -20.02
CA LEU A 691 -11.24 -14.94 -19.13
C LEU A 691 -9.89 -15.38 -19.71
N VAL A 692 -8.84 -15.32 -18.91
CA VAL A 692 -7.51 -15.81 -19.28
C VAL A 692 -7.13 -16.95 -18.35
N PHE A 693 -6.97 -18.16 -18.89
CA PHE A 693 -6.53 -19.32 -18.15
C PHE A 693 -5.01 -19.38 -18.10
N LEU A 694 -4.44 -19.56 -16.91
CA LEU A 694 -3.01 -19.74 -16.67
C LEU A 694 -2.76 -21.10 -16.02
N THR A 695 -1.75 -21.81 -16.53
CA THR A 695 -1.34 -23.12 -16.01
C THR A 695 0.17 -23.25 -15.76
N ASP A 696 0.97 -22.26 -16.15
CA ASP A 696 2.41 -22.23 -15.85
C ASP A 696 2.68 -21.66 -14.45
N PRO A 697 3.45 -22.35 -13.59
CA PRO A 697 3.75 -21.86 -12.23
C PRO A 697 4.40 -20.48 -12.18
N ASN A 698 5.23 -20.10 -13.15
CA ASN A 698 5.88 -18.79 -13.17
C ASN A 698 4.85 -17.67 -13.41
N ASP A 699 3.88 -17.92 -14.30
CA ASP A 699 2.79 -16.96 -14.56
C ASP A 699 1.81 -16.89 -13.40
N VAL A 700 1.53 -18.04 -12.77
CA VAL A 700 0.66 -18.14 -11.59
C VAL A 700 1.27 -17.38 -10.41
N GLU A 701 2.58 -17.45 -10.21
CA GLU A 701 3.30 -16.70 -9.17
C GLU A 701 3.09 -15.19 -9.30
N VAL A 702 3.23 -14.63 -10.51
CA VAL A 702 3.05 -13.19 -10.77
C VAL A 702 1.67 -12.70 -10.31
N ILE A 703 0.64 -13.55 -10.46
CA ILE A 703 -0.74 -13.22 -10.09
C ILE A 703 -0.99 -13.44 -8.61
N LEU A 704 -0.65 -14.61 -8.07
CA LEU A 704 -0.98 -15.00 -6.70
C LEU A 704 -0.09 -14.34 -5.64
N ASN A 705 1.17 -14.04 -5.95
CA ASN A 705 2.08 -13.32 -5.03
C ASN A 705 1.76 -11.81 -4.94
N SER A 706 0.87 -11.31 -5.80
CA SER A 706 0.59 -9.89 -5.87
C SER A 706 -0.37 -9.42 -4.77
N ASN A 707 0.06 -8.43 -3.99
CA ASN A 707 -0.80 -7.70 -3.04
C ASN A 707 -1.84 -6.78 -3.73
N VAL A 708 -1.79 -6.65 -5.06
CA VAL A 708 -2.70 -5.80 -5.85
C VAL A 708 -3.83 -6.62 -6.49
N HIS A 709 -3.59 -7.88 -6.82
CA HIS A 709 -4.55 -8.76 -7.52
C HIS A 709 -5.26 -9.72 -6.56
N ILE A 710 -5.67 -9.20 -5.40
CA ILE A 710 -6.30 -10.00 -4.33
C ILE A 710 -7.80 -10.25 -4.58
N ASP A 711 -8.45 -9.39 -5.37
CA ASP A 711 -9.88 -9.41 -5.58
C ASP A 711 -10.32 -10.65 -6.36
N LYS A 712 -11.42 -11.24 -5.89
CA LYS A 712 -12.07 -12.37 -6.56
C LYS A 712 -12.71 -11.92 -7.88
N SER A 713 -12.83 -12.86 -8.81
CA SER A 713 -13.47 -12.57 -10.10
C SER A 713 -14.96 -12.27 -9.94
N THR A 714 -15.56 -11.68 -10.98
CA THR A 714 -16.98 -11.27 -10.97
C THR A 714 -17.96 -12.44 -10.74
N GLU A 715 -17.52 -13.66 -11.01
CA GLU A 715 -18.28 -14.90 -10.84
C GLU A 715 -18.58 -15.21 -9.37
N TYR A 716 -17.79 -14.67 -8.43
CA TYR A 716 -18.01 -14.87 -6.99
C TYR A 716 -19.25 -14.13 -6.47
N LYS A 717 -19.82 -13.19 -7.23
CA LYS A 717 -21.07 -12.48 -6.87
C LYS A 717 -22.24 -13.44 -6.63
N PHE A 718 -22.22 -14.63 -7.22
CA PHE A 718 -23.30 -15.61 -7.06
C PHE A 718 -23.31 -16.27 -5.68
N PHE A 719 -22.22 -16.18 -4.92
CA PHE A 719 -22.15 -16.61 -3.53
C PHE A 719 -22.67 -15.56 -2.55
N LYS A 720 -22.81 -14.29 -2.96
CA LYS A 720 -23.23 -13.18 -2.08
C LYS A 720 -24.57 -13.43 -1.35
N PRO A 721 -25.62 -14.03 -1.97
CA PRO A 721 -26.84 -14.37 -1.24
C PRO A 721 -26.66 -15.41 -0.12
N TRP A 722 -25.56 -16.18 -0.16
CA TRP A 722 -25.24 -17.20 0.82
C TRP A 722 -24.24 -16.69 1.87
N LEU A 723 -23.08 -16.20 1.43
CA LEU A 723 -21.93 -15.89 2.29
C LEU A 723 -21.77 -14.38 2.58
N GLY A 724 -22.63 -13.53 1.99
CA GLY A 724 -22.53 -12.08 2.09
C GLY A 724 -21.17 -11.55 1.62
N GLU A 725 -20.54 -10.71 2.44
CA GLU A 725 -19.18 -10.18 2.27
C GLU A 725 -18.16 -10.87 3.20
N GLY A 726 -18.30 -12.18 3.44
CA GLY A 726 -17.35 -12.97 4.26
C GLY A 726 -15.96 -13.16 3.62
N LEU A 727 -15.03 -13.82 4.31
CA LEU A 727 -13.60 -13.90 3.98
C LEU A 727 -13.29 -14.39 2.54
N LEU A 728 -14.14 -15.27 2.00
CA LEU A 728 -13.97 -15.77 0.63
C LEU A 728 -14.15 -14.66 -0.41
N ILE A 729 -15.19 -13.83 -0.23
CA ILE A 729 -15.70 -12.89 -1.25
C ILE A 729 -15.17 -11.47 -1.02
N SER A 730 -14.98 -11.09 0.24
CA SER A 730 -14.52 -9.76 0.63
C SER A 730 -13.27 -9.32 -0.14
N THR A 731 -13.19 -8.03 -0.40
CA THR A 731 -12.13 -7.36 -1.16
C THR A 731 -11.46 -6.26 -0.32
N GLY A 732 -10.25 -5.84 -0.70
CA GLY A 732 -9.55 -4.73 -0.05
C GLY A 732 -9.36 -4.92 1.46
N ASP A 733 -9.66 -3.88 2.23
CA ASP A 733 -9.33 -3.80 3.66
C ASP A 733 -10.26 -4.61 4.55
N LYS A 734 -11.54 -4.78 4.17
CA LYS A 734 -12.46 -5.70 4.87
C LYS A 734 -11.88 -7.11 4.92
N TRP A 735 -11.39 -7.59 3.78
CA TRP A 735 -10.71 -8.88 3.71
C TRP A 735 -9.45 -8.92 4.58
N ARG A 736 -8.59 -7.88 4.54
CA ARG A 736 -7.34 -7.84 5.34
C ARG A 736 -7.64 -7.87 6.84
N SER A 737 -8.63 -7.09 7.28
CA SER A 737 -9.07 -7.03 8.68
C SER A 737 -9.58 -8.38 9.17
N HIS A 738 -10.54 -8.97 8.44
CA HIS A 738 -11.10 -10.28 8.78
C HIS A 738 -10.03 -11.36 8.73
N ARG A 739 -9.13 -11.34 7.74
CA ARG A 739 -8.01 -12.28 7.64
C ARG A 739 -7.08 -12.19 8.85
N LYS A 740 -6.71 -10.98 9.27
CA LYS A 740 -5.84 -10.74 10.44
C LYS A 740 -6.49 -11.22 11.74
N MET A 741 -7.80 -11.07 11.88
CA MET A 741 -8.55 -11.54 13.04
C MET A 741 -8.67 -13.07 13.06
N ILE A 742 -8.95 -13.70 11.91
CA ILE A 742 -9.29 -15.12 11.81
C ILE A 742 -8.05 -16.01 11.78
N ALA A 743 -6.96 -15.60 11.10
CA ALA A 743 -5.79 -16.45 10.92
C ALA A 743 -5.18 -17.01 12.23
N PRO A 744 -5.06 -16.25 13.33
CA PRO A 744 -4.56 -16.76 14.61
C PRO A 744 -5.37 -17.93 15.18
N THR A 745 -6.66 -18.05 14.86
CA THR A 745 -7.55 -19.12 15.36
C THR A 745 -7.21 -20.50 14.79
N PHE A 746 -6.45 -20.53 13.69
CA PHE A 746 -5.98 -21.75 13.03
C PHE A 746 -4.48 -22.02 13.25
N HIS A 747 -3.86 -21.32 14.21
CA HIS A 747 -2.48 -21.55 14.60
C HIS A 747 -2.29 -22.91 15.30
N ILE A 748 -1.15 -23.56 15.09
CA ILE A 748 -0.89 -24.95 15.51
C ILE A 748 -1.17 -25.22 16.99
N ASN A 749 -0.86 -24.28 17.88
CA ASN A 749 -1.12 -24.43 19.33
C ASN A 749 -2.61 -24.55 19.67
N ILE A 750 -3.50 -23.91 18.89
CA ILE A 750 -4.95 -24.09 19.05
C ILE A 750 -5.36 -25.44 18.44
N LEU A 751 -4.79 -25.79 17.28
CA LEU A 751 -5.10 -27.06 16.61
C LEU A 751 -4.77 -28.29 17.46
N LYS A 752 -3.75 -28.22 18.35
CA LYS A 752 -3.42 -29.28 19.30
C LYS A 752 -4.61 -29.65 20.20
N SER A 753 -5.42 -28.67 20.64
CA SER A 753 -6.59 -28.94 21.50
C SER A 753 -7.74 -29.62 20.75
N PHE A 754 -7.77 -29.54 19.41
CA PHE A 754 -8.80 -30.16 18.57
C PHE A 754 -8.56 -31.64 18.27
N VAL A 755 -7.38 -32.18 18.60
CA VAL A 755 -7.01 -33.58 18.30
C VAL A 755 -7.97 -34.58 18.93
N SER A 756 -8.40 -34.36 20.17
CA SER A 756 -9.37 -35.25 20.85
C SER A 756 -10.73 -35.27 20.13
N VAL A 757 -11.22 -34.10 19.71
CA VAL A 757 -12.47 -33.93 18.97
C VAL A 757 -12.40 -34.59 17.59
N PHE A 758 -11.27 -34.45 16.88
CA PHE A 758 -11.05 -35.14 15.62
C PHE A 758 -11.11 -36.66 15.79
N ASN A 759 -10.45 -37.21 16.82
CA ASN A 759 -10.49 -38.64 17.10
C ASN A 759 -11.91 -39.12 17.42
N GLN A 760 -12.64 -38.41 18.28
CA GLN A 760 -13.99 -38.80 18.68
C GLN A 760 -14.94 -38.88 17.48
N ASN A 761 -14.93 -37.85 16.64
CA ASN A 761 -15.77 -37.81 15.43
C ASN A 761 -15.31 -38.84 14.39
N SER A 762 -14.01 -39.10 14.27
CA SER A 762 -13.47 -40.14 13.40
C SER A 762 -13.90 -41.55 13.84
N LYS A 763 -13.93 -41.82 15.15
CA LYS A 763 -14.49 -43.08 15.69
C LYS A 763 -15.99 -43.19 15.42
N ASN A 764 -16.74 -42.10 15.63
CA ASN A 764 -18.17 -42.08 15.38
C ASN A 764 -18.52 -42.41 13.91
N VAL A 765 -17.76 -41.88 12.94
CA VAL A 765 -18.02 -42.19 11.52
C VAL A 765 -17.65 -43.62 11.16
N VAL A 766 -16.56 -44.16 11.73
CA VAL A 766 -16.19 -45.58 11.57
C VAL A 766 -17.32 -46.48 12.06
N GLU A 767 -17.90 -46.21 13.24
CA GLU A 767 -19.04 -47.00 13.75
C GLU A 767 -20.29 -46.86 12.86
N LYS A 768 -20.57 -45.66 12.31
CA LYS A 768 -21.67 -45.48 11.34
C LYS A 768 -21.45 -46.28 10.06
N MET A 769 -20.21 -46.31 9.55
CA MET A 769 -19.86 -47.04 8.33
C MET A 769 -19.96 -48.56 8.48
N LYS A 770 -19.90 -49.09 9.71
CA LYS A 770 -20.08 -50.53 10.01
C LYS A 770 -21.38 -51.12 9.45
N GLY A 771 -22.44 -50.31 9.32
CA GLY A 771 -23.71 -50.74 8.73
C GLY A 771 -23.64 -51.05 7.22
N GLU A 772 -22.62 -50.57 6.53
CA GLU A 772 -22.42 -50.71 5.08
C GLU A 772 -21.40 -51.79 4.70
N MET A 773 -20.97 -52.62 5.66
CA MET A 773 -20.04 -53.72 5.39
C MET A 773 -20.57 -54.67 4.30
N GLY A 774 -19.71 -55.00 3.33
CA GLY A 774 -20.06 -55.90 2.23
C GLY A 774 -20.95 -55.30 1.14
N LYS A 775 -21.30 -54.02 1.24
CA LYS A 775 -22.05 -53.27 0.21
C LYS A 775 -21.16 -52.22 -0.45
N VAL A 776 -21.50 -51.85 -1.67
CA VAL A 776 -20.94 -50.67 -2.33
C VAL A 776 -21.80 -49.47 -1.92
N PHE A 777 -21.18 -48.46 -1.32
CA PHE A 777 -21.86 -47.23 -0.88
C PHE A 777 -21.02 -46.00 -1.21
N ASP A 778 -21.64 -44.82 -1.19
CA ASP A 778 -20.94 -43.56 -1.40
C ASP A 778 -20.32 -43.07 -0.07
N VAL A 779 -18.99 -43.09 0.01
CA VAL A 779 -18.29 -42.67 1.24
C VAL A 779 -18.41 -41.16 1.48
N HIS A 780 -18.69 -40.38 0.43
CA HIS A 780 -18.74 -38.93 0.52
C HIS A 780 -19.83 -38.45 1.46
N ASP A 781 -20.97 -39.14 1.52
CA ASP A 781 -22.06 -38.84 2.45
C ASP A 781 -21.60 -38.86 3.92
N TYR A 782 -20.77 -39.86 4.26
CA TYR A 782 -20.19 -40.01 5.60
C TYR A 782 -19.08 -39.01 5.87
N MET A 783 -18.22 -38.75 4.87
CA MET A 783 -17.13 -37.78 4.98
C MET A 783 -17.66 -36.35 5.10
N SER A 784 -18.73 -36.01 4.39
CA SER A 784 -19.41 -34.72 4.46
C SER A 784 -20.08 -34.51 5.81
N GLY A 785 -20.79 -35.52 6.33
CA GLY A 785 -21.38 -35.44 7.67
C GLY A 785 -20.33 -35.27 8.78
N VAL A 786 -19.29 -36.11 8.82
CA VAL A 786 -18.28 -36.05 9.88
C VAL A 786 -17.45 -34.77 9.85
N THR A 787 -17.20 -34.20 8.67
CA THR A 787 -16.43 -32.95 8.56
C THR A 787 -17.22 -31.73 9.03
N VAL A 788 -18.55 -31.73 8.86
CA VAL A 788 -19.45 -30.73 9.47
C VAL A 788 -19.47 -30.89 10.99
N ASP A 789 -19.65 -32.11 11.49
CA ASP A 789 -19.67 -32.40 12.94
C ASP A 789 -18.36 -31.94 13.62
N ILE A 790 -17.22 -32.27 13.01
CA ILE A 790 -15.90 -31.82 13.47
C ILE A 790 -15.82 -30.29 13.52
N LEU A 791 -16.29 -29.60 12.47
CA LEU A 791 -16.17 -28.14 12.39
C LEU A 791 -17.06 -27.44 13.41
N LEU A 792 -18.26 -27.95 13.65
CA LEU A 792 -19.19 -27.47 14.66
C LEU A 792 -18.60 -27.60 16.08
N GLU A 793 -17.98 -28.75 16.39
CA GLU A 793 -17.40 -28.99 17.71
C GLU A 793 -16.08 -28.23 17.93
N THR A 794 -15.26 -28.03 16.90
CA THR A 794 -13.96 -27.34 17.05
C THR A 794 -14.04 -25.84 16.84
N ALA A 795 -14.50 -25.37 15.67
CA ALA A 795 -14.39 -23.96 15.29
C ALA A 795 -15.58 -23.15 15.80
N MET A 796 -16.77 -23.75 15.84
CA MET A 796 -17.98 -23.11 16.37
C MET A 796 -18.16 -23.35 17.88
N GLY A 797 -17.52 -24.39 18.43
CA GLY A 797 -17.53 -24.67 19.86
C GLY A 797 -18.89 -25.10 20.41
N ILE A 798 -19.67 -25.85 19.61
CA ILE A 798 -20.98 -26.40 20.00
C ILE A 798 -20.90 -27.92 20.05
N THR A 799 -21.35 -28.51 21.16
CA THR A 799 -21.36 -29.95 21.37
C THR A 799 -22.58 -30.61 20.73
N ARG A 800 -22.41 -31.82 20.18
CA ARG A 800 -23.49 -32.61 19.55
C ARG A 800 -24.74 -32.86 20.42
N LYS A 801 -24.65 -32.79 21.75
CA LYS A 801 -25.80 -32.99 22.67
C LYS A 801 -26.88 -31.90 22.56
N THR A 802 -26.59 -30.75 21.96
CA THR A 802 -27.51 -29.61 21.83
C THR A 802 -28.10 -29.48 20.41
N GLN A 803 -27.96 -30.51 19.57
CA GLN A 803 -28.37 -30.48 18.15
C GLN A 803 -29.61 -31.36 17.92
N ASP A 804 -30.66 -30.78 17.31
CA ASP A 804 -31.89 -31.47 16.92
C ASP A 804 -31.87 -31.97 15.45
N GLU A 805 -30.93 -31.46 14.62
CA GLU A 805 -30.82 -31.74 13.19
C GLU A 805 -29.44 -32.37 12.86
N SER A 806 -29.39 -33.22 11.85
CA SER A 806 -28.15 -33.91 11.47
C SER A 806 -27.23 -32.98 10.66
N GLY A 807 -25.92 -32.96 10.96
CA GLY A 807 -24.92 -32.23 10.15
C GLY A 807 -24.91 -32.66 8.67
N PHE A 808 -25.47 -33.84 8.38
CA PHE A 808 -25.71 -34.36 7.03
C PHE A 808 -26.74 -33.53 6.24
N ASP A 809 -27.85 -33.10 6.86
CA ASP A 809 -28.86 -32.29 6.17
C ASP A 809 -28.29 -30.94 5.70
N TYR A 810 -27.44 -30.33 6.53
CA TYR A 810 -26.67 -29.14 6.17
C TYR A 810 -25.72 -29.41 5.01
N ALA A 811 -24.91 -30.48 5.09
CA ALA A 811 -23.97 -30.84 4.03
C ALA A 811 -24.68 -31.07 2.69
N MET A 812 -25.82 -31.78 2.69
CA MET A 812 -26.62 -32.01 1.49
C MET A 812 -27.23 -30.73 0.93
N ALA A 813 -27.63 -29.79 1.80
CA ALA A 813 -28.11 -28.49 1.36
C ALA A 813 -26.98 -27.67 0.70
N VAL A 814 -25.78 -27.70 1.26
CA VAL A 814 -24.58 -27.07 0.72
C VAL A 814 -24.20 -27.64 -0.65
N MET A 815 -24.19 -28.96 -0.82
CA MET A 815 -23.88 -29.59 -2.10
C MET A 815 -24.86 -29.15 -3.20
N LYS A 816 -26.17 -29.15 -2.92
CA LYS A 816 -27.19 -28.69 -3.87
C LYS A 816 -27.09 -27.19 -4.16
N MET A 817 -26.70 -26.40 -3.17
CA MET A 817 -26.48 -24.96 -3.33
C MET A 817 -25.29 -24.70 -4.27
N CYS A 818 -24.20 -25.45 -4.12
CA CYS A 818 -23.04 -25.39 -5.01
C CYS A 818 -23.42 -25.69 -6.47
N ASP A 819 -24.20 -26.75 -6.70
CA ASP A 819 -24.70 -27.10 -8.03
C ASP A 819 -25.47 -25.94 -8.69
N ILE A 820 -26.34 -25.26 -7.93
CA ILE A 820 -27.09 -24.09 -8.44
C ILE A 820 -26.13 -22.96 -8.79
N ILE A 821 -25.18 -22.62 -7.91
CA ILE A 821 -24.20 -21.56 -8.14
C ILE A 821 -23.33 -21.86 -9.36
N HIS A 822 -22.86 -23.10 -9.49
CA HIS A 822 -22.05 -23.52 -10.62
C HIS A 822 -22.85 -23.46 -11.94
N GLN A 823 -24.12 -23.90 -11.93
CA GLN A 823 -25.03 -23.70 -13.06
C GLN A 823 -25.18 -22.24 -13.46
N ARG A 824 -25.24 -21.32 -12.50
CA ARG A 824 -25.28 -19.88 -12.78
C ARG A 824 -23.96 -19.38 -13.39
N GLN A 825 -22.81 -19.97 -13.07
CA GLN A 825 -21.52 -19.55 -13.62
C GLN A 825 -21.40 -19.83 -15.12
N TYR A 826 -21.84 -21.01 -15.60
CA TYR A 826 -21.67 -21.38 -17.02
C TYR A 826 -22.92 -21.17 -17.90
N LYS A 827 -24.15 -21.19 -17.37
CA LYS A 827 -25.38 -20.95 -18.16
C LYS A 827 -25.63 -19.44 -18.31
N LEU A 828 -25.41 -18.92 -19.52
CA LEU A 828 -25.46 -17.48 -19.81
C LEU A 828 -26.78 -16.80 -19.37
N TRP A 829 -27.93 -17.45 -19.56
CA TRP A 829 -29.24 -16.90 -19.18
C TRP A 829 -29.49 -16.87 -17.67
N LEU A 830 -28.83 -17.73 -16.88
CA LEU A 830 -28.93 -17.73 -15.41
C LEU A 830 -27.98 -16.74 -14.72
N ARG A 831 -27.05 -16.12 -15.48
CA ARG A 831 -26.12 -15.08 -14.97
C ARG A 831 -26.80 -13.74 -14.70
N PHE A 832 -27.94 -13.49 -15.35
CA PHE A 832 -28.74 -12.28 -15.19
C PHE A 832 -29.80 -12.49 -14.10
N ASP A 833 -29.76 -11.67 -13.06
CA ASP A 833 -30.62 -11.84 -11.88
C ASP A 833 -32.12 -11.76 -12.23
N ALA A 834 -32.50 -10.88 -13.15
CA ALA A 834 -33.89 -10.73 -13.60
C ALA A 834 -34.49 -12.03 -14.18
N PHE A 835 -33.69 -12.81 -14.92
CA PHE A 835 -34.12 -14.10 -15.45
C PHE A 835 -34.07 -15.18 -14.38
N PHE A 836 -32.98 -15.25 -13.62
CA PHE A 836 -32.79 -16.25 -12.58
C PHE A 836 -33.89 -16.21 -11.51
N ASN A 837 -34.28 -15.01 -11.07
CA ASN A 837 -35.32 -14.81 -10.05
C ASN A 837 -36.71 -15.35 -10.46
N ARG A 838 -36.93 -15.61 -11.75
CA ARG A 838 -38.18 -16.18 -12.29
C ARG A 838 -38.11 -17.69 -12.54
N THR A 839 -36.97 -18.33 -12.24
CA THR A 839 -36.77 -19.77 -12.46
C THR A 839 -37.10 -20.60 -11.23
N SER A 840 -37.37 -21.90 -11.43
CA SER A 840 -37.51 -22.86 -10.32
C SER A 840 -36.24 -22.96 -9.47
N PHE A 841 -35.06 -22.71 -10.05
CA PHE A 841 -33.78 -22.71 -9.34
C PHE A 841 -33.71 -21.64 -8.23
N PHE A 842 -34.34 -20.48 -8.42
CA PHE A 842 -34.40 -19.45 -7.38
C PHE A 842 -35.22 -19.90 -6.17
N ASN A 843 -36.36 -20.57 -6.41
CA ASN A 843 -37.18 -21.13 -5.32
C ASN A 843 -36.43 -22.23 -4.56
N GLN A 844 -35.67 -23.08 -5.28
CA GLN A 844 -34.80 -24.08 -4.67
C GLN A 844 -33.68 -23.42 -3.85
N GLN A 845 -33.02 -22.40 -4.40
CA GLN A 845 -31.99 -21.63 -3.71
C GLN A 845 -32.53 -21.07 -2.38
N LYS A 846 -33.71 -20.46 -2.38
CA LYS A 846 -34.33 -19.92 -1.17
C LYS A 846 -34.59 -21.00 -0.12
N LYS A 847 -35.09 -22.17 -0.53
CA LYS A 847 -35.32 -23.30 0.39
C LYS A 847 -34.01 -23.81 1.01
N LEU A 848 -32.96 -23.96 0.20
CA LEU A 848 -31.65 -24.42 0.66
C LEU A 848 -30.98 -23.40 1.59
N LEU A 849 -31.04 -22.11 1.25
CA LEU A 849 -30.52 -21.03 2.09
C LEU A 849 -31.23 -20.98 3.44
N ASN A 850 -32.54 -21.23 3.50
CA ASN A 850 -33.25 -21.31 4.78
C ASN A 850 -32.71 -22.43 5.68
N THR A 851 -32.37 -23.60 5.12
CA THR A 851 -31.76 -24.70 5.87
C THR A 851 -30.34 -24.32 6.35
N ILE A 852 -29.52 -23.77 5.44
CA ILE A 852 -28.13 -23.38 5.74
C ILE A 852 -28.10 -22.27 6.81
N HIS A 853 -28.77 -21.15 6.56
CA HIS A 853 -28.84 -20.02 7.49
C HIS A 853 -29.57 -20.38 8.77
N GLY A 854 -30.52 -21.33 8.74
CA GLY A 854 -31.19 -21.84 9.93
C GLY A 854 -30.19 -22.46 10.92
N LEU A 855 -29.31 -23.34 10.45
CA LEU A 855 -28.28 -23.95 11.29
C LEU A 855 -27.29 -22.90 11.81
N THR A 856 -26.73 -22.06 10.94
CA THR A 856 -25.70 -21.08 11.36
C THR A 856 -26.25 -20.03 12.31
N THR A 857 -27.50 -19.59 12.13
CA THR A 857 -28.18 -18.68 13.06
C THR A 857 -28.40 -19.33 14.42
N LYS A 858 -28.82 -20.62 14.46
CA LYS A 858 -28.99 -21.37 15.72
C LYS A 858 -27.65 -21.52 16.45
N VAL A 859 -26.58 -21.85 15.72
CA VAL A 859 -25.21 -21.95 16.24
C VAL A 859 -24.77 -20.63 16.89
N ILE A 860 -24.89 -19.51 16.17
CA ILE A 860 -24.50 -18.18 16.70
C ILE A 860 -25.31 -17.84 17.95
N LYS A 861 -26.64 -18.07 17.92
CA LYS A 861 -27.51 -17.78 19.06
C LYS A 861 -27.13 -18.60 20.29
N SER A 862 -27.04 -19.92 20.17
CA SER A 862 -26.68 -20.80 21.29
C SER A 862 -25.30 -20.46 21.86
N LYS A 863 -24.33 -20.14 21.00
CA LYS A 863 -22.98 -19.77 21.45
C LYS A 863 -22.95 -18.42 22.17
N LYS A 864 -23.72 -17.44 21.70
CA LYS A 864 -23.90 -16.15 22.40
C LYS A 864 -24.53 -16.33 23.78
N GLU A 865 -25.55 -17.18 23.89
CA GLU A 865 -26.19 -17.50 25.18
C GLU A 865 -25.19 -18.12 26.16
N ILE A 866 -24.42 -19.14 25.72
CA ILE A 866 -23.36 -19.77 26.52
C ILE A 866 -22.29 -18.74 26.94
N TYR A 867 -21.89 -17.85 26.03
CA TYR A 867 -20.90 -16.82 26.33
C TYR A 867 -21.41 -15.83 27.39
N LEU A 868 -22.64 -15.36 27.28
CA LEU A 868 -23.26 -14.46 28.25
C LEU A 868 -23.47 -15.13 29.62
N GLU A 869 -23.83 -16.42 29.63
CA GLU A 869 -23.93 -17.21 30.87
C GLU A 869 -22.57 -17.39 31.55
N ASN A 870 -21.52 -17.67 30.79
CA ASN A 870 -20.16 -17.77 31.33
C ASN A 870 -19.68 -16.42 31.86
N LYS A 871 -19.97 -15.33 31.16
CA LYS A 871 -19.65 -13.96 31.58
C LYS A 871 -20.40 -13.57 32.87
N SER A 872 -21.68 -13.94 33.00
CA SER A 872 -22.49 -13.64 34.20
C SER A 872 -22.07 -14.45 35.42
N LYS A 873 -21.53 -15.66 35.23
CA LYS A 873 -20.96 -16.50 36.28
C LYS A 873 -19.51 -16.13 36.66
N GLY A 874 -18.93 -15.08 36.05
CA GLY A 874 -17.54 -14.69 36.26
C GLY A 874 -16.52 -15.72 35.74
N PHE A 875 -16.96 -16.65 34.88
CA PHE A 875 -16.12 -17.69 34.33
C PHE A 875 -15.23 -17.08 33.23
N ILE A 876 -13.94 -16.99 33.52
CA ILE A 876 -12.94 -16.56 32.55
C ILE A 876 -12.74 -17.75 31.58
N PRO A 877 -12.94 -17.60 30.26
CA PRO A 877 -12.64 -18.68 29.33
C PRO A 877 -11.16 -19.09 29.49
N PRO A 878 -10.87 -20.40 29.55
CA PRO A 878 -9.58 -20.92 30.00
C PRO A 878 -8.43 -20.36 29.16
N THR A 879 -7.33 -20.02 29.83
CA THR A 879 -6.12 -19.54 29.16
C THR A 879 -5.44 -20.66 28.37
N LEU A 880 -4.55 -20.30 27.43
CA LEU A 880 -3.79 -21.26 26.62
C LEU A 880 -3.02 -22.28 27.50
N GLU A 881 -2.60 -21.88 28.69
CA GLU A 881 -1.94 -22.71 29.71
C GLU A 881 -2.89 -23.71 30.40
N GLU A 882 -4.18 -23.43 30.48
CA GLU A 882 -5.18 -24.33 31.05
C GLU A 882 -5.69 -25.34 30.01
N LEU A 883 -5.81 -24.92 28.74
CA LEU A 883 -6.17 -25.78 27.62
C LEU A 883 -5.07 -26.77 27.20
N THR A 884 -3.82 -26.49 27.55
CA THR A 884 -2.67 -27.38 27.28
C THR A 884 -2.33 -28.33 28.43
N LYS A 885 -2.97 -28.18 29.60
CA LYS A 885 -2.66 -28.95 30.82
C LYS A 885 -3.23 -30.38 30.88
N SER A 886 -3.69 -30.96 29.77
CA SER A 886 -4.20 -32.34 29.77
C SER A 886 -3.10 -33.39 29.51
N THR A 887 -2.59 -33.97 30.61
CA THR A 887 -2.08 -35.35 30.76
C THR A 887 -1.28 -35.96 29.60
N ASP A 888 0.01 -35.64 29.51
CA ASP A 888 1.16 -36.58 29.34
C ASP A 888 2.48 -35.85 28.99
N ASP A 889 2.75 -34.69 29.61
CA ASP A 889 3.89 -33.81 29.26
C ASP A 889 5.21 -34.10 30.01
N ASN A 890 5.51 -35.36 30.35
CA ASN A 890 6.81 -35.70 30.93
C ASN A 890 7.91 -36.00 29.91
N VAL A 891 7.70 -35.75 28.61
CA VAL A 891 8.70 -36.09 27.56
C VAL A 891 9.17 -34.90 26.70
N LEU A 892 8.53 -33.72 26.71
CA LEU A 892 8.75 -32.72 25.63
C LEU A 892 9.18 -31.29 26.04
N ALA A 893 9.60 -31.06 27.29
CA ALA A 893 9.90 -29.69 27.76
C ALA A 893 11.15 -28.99 27.16
N ASN A 894 11.95 -29.63 26.31
CA ASN A 894 13.22 -29.06 25.82
C ASN A 894 13.35 -28.86 24.30
N ASN A 895 12.36 -29.22 23.47
CA ASN A 895 12.50 -29.18 22.00
C ASN A 895 11.44 -28.36 21.24
N ASP A 896 10.55 -27.64 21.93
CA ASP A 896 9.31 -27.06 21.35
C ASP A 896 9.51 -26.08 20.17
N LYS A 897 10.64 -25.38 20.09
CA LYS A 897 10.93 -24.50 18.93
C LYS A 897 11.38 -25.27 17.67
N SER A 898 12.07 -26.40 17.85
CA SER A 898 12.58 -27.20 16.72
C SER A 898 11.51 -28.10 16.09
N LEU A 899 10.55 -28.58 16.90
CA LEU A 899 9.53 -29.52 16.44
C LEU A 899 8.50 -28.90 15.50
N SER A 900 8.13 -27.62 15.67
CA SER A 900 7.22 -26.92 14.76
C SER A 900 7.85 -26.66 13.39
N GLU A 901 9.15 -26.38 13.35
CA GLU A 901 9.94 -26.21 12.11
C GLU A 901 10.08 -27.55 11.36
N ASP A 902 10.20 -28.67 12.08
CA ASP A 902 10.40 -29.99 11.48
C ASP A 902 9.13 -30.57 10.80
N VAL A 903 7.91 -30.20 11.23
CA VAL A 903 6.65 -30.70 10.61
C VAL A 903 6.47 -30.18 9.19
N PHE A 904 6.91 -28.95 8.92
CA PHE A 904 6.68 -28.26 7.65
C PHE A 904 7.97 -27.92 6.90
N LYS A 905 9.12 -28.46 7.33
CA LYS A 905 10.47 -28.17 6.81
C LYS A 905 10.67 -28.37 5.30
N GLY A 906 9.72 -29.03 4.62
CA GLY A 906 9.70 -29.22 3.16
C GLY A 906 8.74 -28.29 2.39
N TYR A 907 7.97 -27.45 3.08
CA TYR A 907 6.92 -26.60 2.49
C TYR A 907 7.07 -25.16 3.00
N ARG A 908 7.48 -24.24 2.11
CA ARG A 908 7.38 -22.81 2.38
C ARG A 908 5.91 -22.46 2.62
N ASP A 909 5.59 -21.81 3.74
CA ASP A 909 4.26 -21.24 3.98
C ASP A 909 4.40 -19.72 3.96
N ASP A 910 3.57 -19.05 3.15
CA ASP A 910 3.55 -17.59 3.08
C ASP A 910 3.08 -16.96 4.40
N LEU A 911 2.44 -17.75 5.29
CA LEU A 911 1.96 -17.33 6.61
C LEU A 911 3.02 -17.47 7.71
N ASP A 912 4.03 -18.33 7.55
CA ASP A 912 5.02 -18.60 8.61
C ASP A 912 5.96 -17.39 8.84
N PHE A 913 6.20 -16.55 7.83
CA PHE A 913 7.02 -15.32 7.97
C PHE A 913 6.38 -14.22 8.84
N ASN A 914 5.04 -14.24 8.98
CA ASN A 914 4.31 -13.26 9.78
C ASN A 914 4.09 -13.74 11.22
N ASP A 915 3.98 -15.05 11.44
CA ASP A 915 3.74 -15.64 12.77
C ASP A 915 4.94 -15.48 13.73
N GLU A 916 6.16 -15.35 13.22
CA GLU A 916 7.37 -15.15 14.06
C GLU A 916 7.50 -13.74 14.65
N ASN A 917 6.86 -12.74 14.06
CA ASN A 917 6.94 -11.34 14.53
C ASN A 917 5.78 -10.94 15.45
N ASP A 918 4.77 -11.81 15.60
CA ASP A 918 3.56 -11.57 16.42
C ASP A 918 3.63 -12.32 17.77
N ILE A 919 4.85 -12.54 18.29
CA ILE A 919 5.11 -13.08 19.64
C ILE A 919 4.77 -11.99 20.69
N GLY A 920 3.48 -11.69 20.81
CA GLY A 920 2.88 -11.01 21.95
C GLY A 920 1.94 -11.97 22.67
N GLU A 921 1.94 -11.94 24.00
CA GLU A 921 1.10 -12.71 24.92
C GLU A 921 -0.41 -12.42 24.75
N LYS A 922 -1.00 -12.77 23.61
CA LYS A 922 -2.45 -12.66 23.39
C LYS A 922 -3.15 -13.97 23.72
N LYS A 923 -4.25 -13.86 24.46
CA LYS A 923 -5.19 -14.93 24.77
C LYS A 923 -5.74 -15.50 23.45
N ARG A 924 -5.54 -16.80 23.20
CA ARG A 924 -5.92 -17.49 21.95
C ARG A 924 -7.25 -18.24 22.15
N LEU A 925 -8.30 -17.81 21.46
CA LEU A 925 -9.66 -18.38 21.54
C LEU A 925 -10.00 -19.15 20.26
N ALA A 926 -11.00 -20.03 20.35
CA ALA A 926 -11.61 -20.66 19.19
C ALA A 926 -12.30 -19.62 18.29
N PHE A 927 -12.50 -19.94 17.01
CA PHE A 927 -12.97 -18.98 16.00
C PHE A 927 -14.24 -18.22 16.40
N LEU A 928 -15.34 -18.91 16.72
CA LEU A 928 -16.59 -18.23 17.02
C LEU A 928 -16.54 -17.47 18.36
N ASP A 929 -15.80 -17.99 19.34
CA ASP A 929 -15.57 -17.29 20.62
C ASP A 929 -14.82 -15.97 20.42
N LEU A 930 -13.79 -15.97 19.57
CA LEU A 930 -13.03 -14.76 19.22
C LEU A 930 -13.92 -13.71 18.55
N MET A 931 -14.82 -14.14 17.66
CA MET A 931 -15.72 -13.25 16.91
C MET A 931 -16.75 -12.61 17.84
N ILE A 932 -17.36 -13.40 18.73
CA ILE A 932 -18.32 -12.91 19.72
C ILE A 932 -17.61 -11.97 20.73
N GLU A 933 -16.43 -12.34 21.21
CA GLU A 933 -15.66 -11.50 22.13
C GLU A 933 -15.27 -10.16 21.46
N SER A 934 -14.84 -10.20 20.20
CA SER A 934 -14.49 -9.00 19.43
C SER A 934 -15.69 -8.07 19.22
N ALA A 935 -16.90 -8.62 19.02
CA ALA A 935 -18.13 -7.83 18.94
C ALA A 935 -18.53 -7.23 20.29
N GLN A 936 -18.39 -7.99 21.37
CA GLN A 936 -18.82 -7.57 22.72
C GLN A 936 -17.85 -6.57 23.37
N ASN A 937 -16.55 -6.69 23.11
CA ASN A 937 -15.53 -5.81 23.67
C ASN A 937 -15.27 -4.57 22.80
N GLY A 938 -15.96 -4.42 21.65
CA GLY A 938 -15.81 -3.27 20.74
C GLY A 938 -14.45 -3.18 20.04
N THR A 939 -13.56 -4.15 20.22
CA THR A 939 -12.14 -4.06 19.86
C THR A 939 -11.90 -4.07 18.35
N ASN A 940 -12.88 -4.50 17.55
CA ASN A 940 -12.82 -4.56 16.07
C ASN A 940 -14.11 -4.09 15.35
N ASN A 941 -15.12 -3.58 16.07
CA ASN A 941 -16.44 -3.15 15.52
C ASN A 941 -17.07 -4.13 14.51
N ILE A 942 -16.99 -5.45 14.77
CA ILE A 942 -17.63 -6.44 13.90
C ILE A 942 -19.12 -6.53 14.19
N SER A 943 -19.94 -6.39 13.15
CA SER A 943 -21.40 -6.47 13.29
C SER A 943 -21.90 -7.91 13.40
N ASP A 944 -23.11 -8.08 13.92
CA ASP A 944 -23.77 -9.39 13.99
C ASP A 944 -23.97 -10.02 12.60
N GLU A 945 -24.22 -9.19 11.58
CA GLU A 945 -24.30 -9.65 10.19
C GLU A 945 -22.93 -10.15 9.71
N GLU A 946 -21.84 -9.45 10.02
CA GLU A 946 -20.49 -9.88 9.64
C GLU A 946 -20.05 -11.15 10.37
N ILE A 947 -20.44 -11.33 11.64
CA ILE A 947 -20.23 -12.61 12.33
C ILE A 947 -20.95 -13.73 11.57
N LYS A 948 -22.20 -13.50 11.16
CA LYS A 948 -22.97 -14.48 10.39
C LYS A 948 -22.31 -14.79 9.04
N GLU A 949 -21.90 -13.77 8.29
CA GLU A 949 -21.21 -13.91 7.00
C GLU A 949 -19.92 -14.75 7.12
N GLU A 950 -19.14 -14.53 8.18
CA GLU A 950 -17.92 -15.27 8.45
C GLU A 950 -18.18 -16.69 8.94
N VAL A 951 -19.20 -16.90 9.77
CA VAL A 951 -19.65 -18.26 10.17
C VAL A 951 -20.12 -19.05 8.96
N ASP A 952 -20.95 -18.46 8.10
CA ASP A 952 -21.41 -19.09 6.86
C ASP A 952 -20.21 -19.45 5.95
N THR A 953 -19.22 -18.55 5.85
CA THR A 953 -18.00 -18.76 5.06
C THR A 953 -17.14 -19.90 5.60
N ILE A 954 -16.80 -19.89 6.90
CA ILE A 954 -15.96 -20.92 7.52
C ILE A 954 -16.68 -22.26 7.54
N MET A 955 -17.99 -22.28 7.83
CA MET A 955 -18.81 -23.49 7.79
C MET A 955 -18.76 -24.13 6.41
N PHE A 956 -18.94 -23.37 5.34
CA PHE A 956 -18.83 -23.88 3.97
C PHE A 956 -17.41 -24.37 3.64
N GLU A 957 -16.42 -23.48 3.71
CA GLU A 957 -15.05 -23.77 3.24
C GLU A 957 -14.38 -24.88 4.05
N GLY A 958 -14.71 -24.99 5.34
CA GLY A 958 -14.08 -25.89 6.29
C GLY A 958 -14.51 -27.35 6.20
N HIS A 959 -15.70 -27.66 5.63
CA HIS A 959 -16.19 -29.04 5.52
C HIS A 959 -16.09 -29.60 4.10
N ASP A 960 -16.72 -28.94 3.11
CA ASP A 960 -16.96 -29.48 1.75
C ASP A 960 -15.63 -29.84 1.05
N THR A 961 -14.63 -28.96 1.17
CA THR A 961 -13.29 -29.16 0.59
C THR A 961 -12.57 -30.38 1.20
N THR A 962 -12.67 -30.55 2.52
CA THR A 962 -12.02 -31.67 3.22
C THR A 962 -12.76 -32.98 3.06
N ALA A 963 -14.09 -32.94 2.90
CA ALA A 963 -14.90 -34.11 2.59
C ALA A 963 -14.55 -34.66 1.20
N ALA A 964 -14.43 -33.79 0.19
CA ALA A 964 -13.94 -34.17 -1.12
C ALA A 964 -12.52 -34.74 -1.05
N GLY A 965 -11.61 -34.07 -0.30
CA GLY A 965 -10.24 -34.52 -0.11
C GLY A 965 -10.14 -35.92 0.50
N SER A 966 -10.83 -36.20 1.61
CA SER A 966 -10.82 -37.52 2.23
C SER A 966 -11.47 -38.58 1.33
N SER A 967 -12.56 -38.23 0.63
CA SER A 967 -13.25 -39.15 -0.28
C SER A 967 -12.37 -39.58 -1.46
N PHE A 968 -11.62 -38.64 -2.07
CA PHE A 968 -10.64 -38.98 -3.11
C PHE A 968 -9.49 -39.84 -2.58
N VAL A 969 -8.96 -39.55 -1.38
CA VAL A 969 -7.91 -40.37 -0.77
C VAL A 969 -8.39 -41.81 -0.57
N LEU A 970 -9.60 -42.01 -0.04
CA LEU A 970 -10.16 -43.35 0.17
C LEU A 970 -10.41 -44.08 -1.14
N CYS A 971 -10.91 -43.39 -2.18
CA CYS A 971 -11.07 -43.99 -3.51
C CYS A 971 -9.72 -44.41 -4.11
N LEU A 972 -8.71 -43.54 -4.04
CA LEU A 972 -7.37 -43.84 -4.56
C LEU A 972 -6.71 -44.99 -3.83
N LEU A 973 -6.84 -45.05 -2.50
CA LEU A 973 -6.35 -46.18 -1.71
C LEU A 973 -7.14 -47.46 -2.01
N GLY A 974 -8.42 -47.35 -2.36
CA GLY A 974 -9.24 -48.48 -2.81
C GLY A 974 -8.79 -49.08 -4.15
N VAL A 975 -8.19 -48.25 -5.03
CA VAL A 975 -7.59 -48.66 -6.30
C VAL A 975 -6.16 -49.15 -6.10
N HIS A 976 -5.31 -48.36 -5.44
CA HIS A 976 -3.88 -48.62 -5.22
C HIS A 976 -3.64 -49.40 -3.93
N LYS A 977 -3.98 -50.70 -3.97
CA LYS A 977 -3.92 -51.60 -2.80
C LYS A 977 -2.52 -51.72 -2.20
N ASP A 978 -1.47 -51.68 -3.02
CA ASP A 978 -0.06 -51.69 -2.59
C ASP A 978 0.30 -50.45 -1.77
N ILE A 979 -0.17 -49.27 -2.18
CA ILE A 979 0.01 -48.02 -1.45
C ILE A 979 -0.80 -48.05 -0.15
N GLN A 980 -2.03 -48.56 -0.18
CA GLN A 980 -2.85 -48.73 1.01
C GLN A 980 -2.17 -49.65 2.05
N THR A 981 -1.51 -50.72 1.60
CA THR A 981 -0.73 -51.60 2.48
C THR A 981 0.42 -50.85 3.13
N LYS A 982 1.22 -50.08 2.37
CA LYS A 982 2.31 -49.26 2.93
C LYS A 982 1.83 -48.21 3.94
N VAL A 983 0.69 -47.55 3.67
CA VAL A 983 0.06 -46.65 4.65
C VAL A 983 -0.30 -47.40 5.92
N TYR A 984 -0.89 -48.58 5.78
CA TYR A 984 -1.27 -49.36 6.93
C TYR A 984 -0.06 -49.86 7.73
N ASP A 985 1.02 -50.28 7.09
CA ASP A 985 2.24 -50.70 7.77
C ASP A 985 2.86 -49.55 8.58
N GLU A 986 2.86 -48.32 8.05
CA GLU A 986 3.23 -47.12 8.81
C GLU A 986 2.31 -46.92 10.02
N LEU A 987 0.99 -47.06 9.85
CA LEU A 987 0.05 -46.90 10.95
C LEU A 987 0.23 -48.02 12.00
N TYR A 988 0.51 -49.25 11.58
CA TYR A 988 0.80 -50.35 12.48
C TYR A 988 2.12 -50.16 13.23
N GLU A 989 3.15 -49.57 12.61
CA GLU A 989 4.39 -49.19 13.31
C GLU A 989 4.16 -48.13 14.40
N ILE A 990 3.17 -47.25 14.21
CA ILE A 990 2.83 -46.18 15.17
C ILE A 990 1.94 -46.69 16.31
N PHE A 991 0.93 -47.52 16.00
CA PHE A 991 -0.12 -47.92 16.95
C PHE A 991 -0.03 -49.37 17.41
N GLY A 992 0.66 -50.24 16.68
CA GLY A 992 0.60 -51.70 16.86
C GLY A 992 -0.84 -52.21 16.82
N ASP A 993 -1.16 -53.10 17.75
CA ASP A 993 -2.51 -53.63 17.94
C ASP A 993 -3.45 -52.69 18.73
N SER A 994 -2.96 -51.54 19.18
CA SER A 994 -3.72 -50.62 20.03
C SER A 994 -4.84 -49.89 19.28
N ASP A 995 -6.03 -49.79 19.88
CA ASP A 995 -7.10 -48.89 19.39
C ASP A 995 -7.04 -47.46 19.97
N ARG A 996 -5.91 -47.10 20.59
CA ARG A 996 -5.79 -45.77 21.19
C ARG A 996 -6.02 -44.65 20.16
N PRO A 997 -6.58 -43.51 20.59
CA PRO A 997 -6.65 -42.30 19.77
C PRO A 997 -5.26 -41.86 19.29
N ALA A 998 -5.20 -41.21 18.13
CA ALA A 998 -3.99 -40.57 17.63
C ALA A 998 -3.68 -39.32 18.47
N THR A 999 -2.46 -39.23 18.98
CA THR A 999 -1.93 -38.02 19.62
C THR A 999 -1.39 -37.06 18.57
N PHE A 1000 -1.14 -35.80 18.94
CA PHE A 1000 -0.50 -34.83 18.03
C PHE A 1000 0.87 -35.34 17.55
N ALA A 1001 1.67 -35.94 18.44
CA ALA A 1001 2.99 -36.49 18.11
C ALA A 1001 2.90 -37.64 17.09
N ASP A 1002 1.88 -38.50 17.17
CA ASP A 1002 1.67 -39.56 16.17
C ASP A 1002 1.44 -38.99 14.78
N THR A 1003 0.73 -37.86 14.67
CA THR A 1003 0.47 -37.23 13.36
C THR A 1003 1.74 -36.74 12.67
N LEU A 1004 2.82 -36.50 13.42
CA LEU A 1004 4.14 -36.13 12.88
C LEU A 1004 4.89 -37.36 12.33
N ARG A 1005 4.58 -38.56 12.85
CA ARG A 1005 5.15 -39.83 12.39
C ARG A 1005 4.46 -40.38 11.15
N MET A 1006 3.22 -39.96 10.85
CA MET A 1006 2.43 -40.32 9.66
C MET A 1006 2.98 -39.67 8.38
N LYS A 1007 4.21 -39.99 7.98
CA LYS A 1007 4.94 -39.36 6.86
C LYS A 1007 4.48 -39.90 5.51
N TYR A 1008 4.29 -41.21 5.37
CA TYR A 1008 3.82 -41.84 4.15
C TYR A 1008 2.34 -41.51 3.90
N LEU A 1009 1.49 -41.58 4.93
CA LEU A 1009 0.09 -41.13 4.85
C LEU A 1009 0.02 -39.65 4.43
N GLU A 1010 0.89 -38.78 4.96
CA GLU A 1010 0.95 -37.38 4.51
C GLU A 1010 1.26 -37.28 3.02
N ARG A 1011 2.30 -37.99 2.53
CA ARG A 1011 2.65 -38.00 1.11
C ARG A 1011 1.52 -38.52 0.22
N VAL A 1012 0.76 -39.52 0.69
CA VAL A 1012 -0.44 -40.02 0.00
C VAL A 1012 -1.54 -38.97 -0.05
N ILE A 1013 -1.79 -38.24 1.05
CA ILE A 1013 -2.76 -37.14 1.07
C ILE A 1013 -2.33 -36.06 0.07
N LEU A 1014 -1.06 -35.67 0.08
CA LEU A 1014 -0.53 -34.63 -0.80
C LEU A 1014 -0.60 -35.03 -2.28
N GLU A 1015 -0.25 -36.26 -2.62
CA GLU A 1015 -0.40 -36.79 -3.98
C GLU A 1015 -1.85 -36.89 -4.41
N SER A 1016 -2.76 -37.21 -3.48
CA SER A 1016 -4.20 -37.21 -3.76
C SER A 1016 -4.70 -35.80 -4.07
N LEU A 1017 -4.26 -34.78 -3.32
CA LEU A 1017 -4.57 -33.37 -3.57
C LEU A 1017 -3.89 -32.83 -4.84
N ARG A 1018 -2.74 -33.39 -5.25
CA ARG A 1018 -2.11 -33.09 -6.53
C ARG A 1018 -2.99 -33.56 -7.69
N MET A 1019 -3.39 -34.83 -7.65
CA MET A 1019 -4.16 -35.47 -8.71
C MET A 1019 -5.61 -34.96 -8.73
N TYR A 1020 -6.26 -34.85 -7.58
CA TYR A 1020 -7.67 -34.47 -7.45
C TYR A 1020 -7.79 -33.32 -6.44
N PRO A 1021 -7.31 -32.11 -6.78
CA PRO A 1021 -7.46 -30.95 -5.91
C PRO A 1021 -8.96 -30.66 -5.70
N PRO A 1022 -9.43 -30.56 -4.44
CA PRO A 1022 -10.82 -30.25 -4.16
C PRO A 1022 -11.30 -28.96 -4.84
N VAL A 1023 -10.43 -27.97 -5.03
CA VAL A 1023 -10.73 -26.74 -5.78
C VAL A 1023 -9.94 -26.73 -7.08
N PRO A 1024 -10.53 -27.16 -8.22
CA PRO A 1024 -9.79 -27.39 -9.46
C PRO A 1024 -9.44 -26.11 -10.22
N ILE A 1025 -10.17 -25.02 -9.97
CA ILE A 1025 -9.93 -23.69 -10.54
C ILE A 1025 -10.10 -22.59 -9.48
N ILE A 1026 -9.26 -21.57 -9.53
CA ILE A 1026 -9.43 -20.33 -8.74
C ILE A 1026 -9.34 -19.13 -9.66
N ALA A 1027 -10.08 -18.05 -9.38
CA ALA A 1027 -10.12 -16.90 -10.27
C ALA A 1027 -9.88 -15.56 -9.55
N ARG A 1028 -9.14 -14.67 -10.22
CA ARG A 1028 -8.83 -13.30 -9.77
C ARG A 1028 -9.29 -12.29 -10.79
N LYS A 1029 -9.68 -11.11 -10.33
CA LYS A 1029 -9.87 -9.95 -11.20
C LYS A 1029 -8.55 -9.18 -11.29
N LEU A 1030 -8.09 -8.91 -12.51
CA LEU A 1030 -6.92 -8.06 -12.70
C LEU A 1030 -7.27 -6.59 -12.50
N ASN A 1031 -6.62 -5.94 -11.55
CA ASN A 1031 -6.79 -4.51 -11.23
C ASN A 1031 -5.88 -3.59 -12.07
N ARG A 1032 -4.84 -4.14 -12.71
CA ARG A 1032 -3.89 -3.44 -13.59
C ARG A 1032 -3.39 -4.40 -14.67
N ASP A 1033 -2.81 -3.85 -15.74
CA ASP A 1033 -2.15 -4.64 -16.77
C ASP A 1033 -0.98 -5.40 -16.12
N VAL A 1034 -0.87 -6.70 -16.40
CA VAL A 1034 0.20 -7.54 -15.85
C VAL A 1034 0.91 -8.23 -16.98
N LYS A 1035 2.23 -8.07 -17.00
CA LYS A 1035 3.10 -8.82 -17.89
C LYS A 1035 3.43 -10.17 -17.25
N ILE A 1036 3.08 -11.26 -17.90
CA ILE A 1036 3.37 -12.62 -17.41
C ILE A 1036 4.78 -13.06 -17.80
N ALA A 1037 5.34 -14.02 -17.04
CA ALA A 1037 6.71 -14.45 -17.18
C ALA A 1037 6.95 -15.20 -18.50
N THR A 1038 5.99 -16.04 -18.88
CA THR A 1038 6.04 -16.85 -20.10
C THR A 1038 5.63 -16.03 -21.32
N ASN A 1039 6.42 -16.11 -22.39
CA ASN A 1039 6.11 -15.53 -23.72
C ASN A 1039 5.85 -14.02 -23.76
N ASN A 1040 6.21 -13.27 -22.71
CA ASN A 1040 6.18 -11.81 -22.67
C ASN A 1040 4.77 -11.20 -22.89
N TYR A 1041 3.70 -11.99 -22.71
CA TYR A 1041 2.33 -11.54 -22.92
C TYR A 1041 1.92 -10.52 -21.85
N VAL A 1042 1.00 -9.63 -22.22
CA VAL A 1042 0.38 -8.67 -21.31
C VAL A 1042 -1.08 -9.04 -21.12
N LEU A 1043 -1.48 -9.25 -19.89
CA LEU A 1043 -2.87 -9.45 -19.50
C LEU A 1043 -3.50 -8.09 -19.20
N PRO A 1044 -4.62 -7.72 -19.83
CA PRO A 1044 -5.20 -6.40 -19.67
C PRO A 1044 -5.95 -6.24 -18.34
N ALA A 1045 -5.87 -5.06 -17.73
CA ALA A 1045 -6.64 -4.68 -16.56
C ALA A 1045 -8.15 -4.86 -16.81
N GLY A 1046 -8.86 -5.39 -15.82
CA GLY A 1046 -10.29 -5.68 -15.88
C GLY A 1046 -10.62 -7.09 -16.35
N CYS A 1047 -9.68 -7.88 -16.87
CA CYS A 1047 -9.95 -9.27 -17.22
C CYS A 1047 -9.96 -10.20 -15.98
N THR A 1048 -10.62 -11.34 -16.13
CA THR A 1048 -10.62 -12.41 -15.13
C THR A 1048 -9.48 -13.37 -15.46
N VAL A 1049 -8.54 -13.56 -14.53
CA VAL A 1049 -7.51 -14.59 -14.64
C VAL A 1049 -7.97 -15.83 -13.88
N VAL A 1050 -8.04 -16.96 -14.57
CA VAL A 1050 -8.41 -18.26 -14.03
C VAL A 1050 -7.17 -19.12 -13.94
N ILE A 1051 -6.84 -19.60 -12.74
CA ILE A 1051 -5.71 -20.48 -12.49
C ILE A 1051 -6.24 -21.90 -12.44
N GLY A 1052 -5.77 -22.73 -13.38
CA GLY A 1052 -6.19 -24.12 -13.50
C GLY A 1052 -5.37 -25.04 -12.60
N THR A 1053 -5.68 -25.06 -11.30
CA THR A 1053 -4.99 -25.88 -10.29
C THR A 1053 -4.79 -27.33 -10.74
N LEU A 1054 -5.85 -27.94 -11.31
CA LEU A 1054 -5.83 -29.32 -11.82
C LEU A 1054 -4.75 -29.56 -12.89
N LYS A 1055 -4.50 -28.57 -13.76
CA LYS A 1055 -3.51 -28.65 -14.85
C LYS A 1055 -2.12 -28.23 -14.37
N VAL A 1056 -2.02 -27.21 -13.51
CA VAL A 1056 -0.75 -26.80 -12.85
C VAL A 1056 -0.09 -28.00 -12.17
N HIS A 1057 -0.89 -28.78 -11.43
CA HIS A 1057 -0.43 -29.98 -10.70
C HIS A 1057 -0.04 -31.17 -11.59
N ARG A 1058 -0.31 -31.09 -12.90
CA ARG A 1058 0.05 -32.09 -13.91
C ARG A 1058 1.08 -31.57 -14.90
N ASN A 1059 1.80 -30.50 -14.56
CA ASN A 1059 2.85 -29.96 -15.42
C ASN A 1059 4.04 -30.95 -15.47
N PRO A 1060 4.38 -31.51 -16.65
CA PRO A 1060 5.48 -32.48 -16.79
C PRO A 1060 6.86 -31.88 -16.48
N GLN A 1061 7.01 -30.55 -16.46
CA GLN A 1061 8.27 -29.90 -16.07
C GLN A 1061 8.62 -30.12 -14.58
N HIS A 1062 7.60 -30.33 -13.72
CA HIS A 1062 7.79 -30.46 -12.28
C HIS A 1062 7.50 -31.86 -11.73
N TYR A 1063 6.71 -32.66 -12.45
CA TYR A 1063 6.33 -34.01 -12.05
C TYR A 1063 6.73 -35.04 -13.12
N LYS A 1064 7.59 -35.99 -12.74
CA LYS A 1064 7.93 -37.14 -13.58
C LYS A 1064 6.69 -38.03 -13.67
N ASN A 1065 6.17 -38.26 -14.87
CA ASN A 1065 4.90 -38.95 -15.11
C ASN A 1065 3.69 -38.29 -14.41
N PRO A 1066 3.27 -37.09 -14.83
CA PRO A 1066 2.30 -36.27 -14.10
C PRO A 1066 0.91 -36.90 -13.91
N ASN A 1067 0.57 -37.93 -14.69
CA ASN A 1067 -0.72 -38.63 -14.63
C ASN A 1067 -0.67 -39.93 -13.81
N VAL A 1068 0.48 -40.27 -13.21
CA VAL A 1068 0.62 -41.45 -12.35
C VAL A 1068 0.51 -41.02 -10.89
N PHE A 1069 -0.31 -41.72 -10.12
CA PHE A 1069 -0.40 -41.54 -8.67
C PHE A 1069 0.86 -42.10 -7.99
N ASN A 1070 1.74 -41.22 -7.53
CA ASN A 1070 3.01 -41.59 -6.89
C ASN A 1070 3.32 -40.72 -5.65
N PRO A 1071 3.13 -41.24 -4.43
CA PRO A 1071 3.47 -40.53 -3.19
C PRO A 1071 4.94 -40.11 -3.07
N ASP A 1072 5.87 -40.77 -3.78
CA ASP A 1072 7.29 -40.41 -3.75
C ASP A 1072 7.59 -39.08 -4.46
N ASN A 1073 6.63 -38.53 -5.22
CA ASN A 1073 6.67 -37.15 -5.67
C ASN A 1073 6.85 -36.17 -4.50
N PHE A 1074 6.45 -36.52 -3.28
CA PHE A 1074 6.57 -35.66 -2.10
C PHE A 1074 7.66 -36.11 -1.12
N LEU A 1075 8.67 -36.84 -1.60
CA LEU A 1075 9.91 -36.99 -0.85
C LEU A 1075 10.60 -35.63 -0.65
N PRO A 1076 11.29 -35.40 0.49
CA PRO A 1076 12.01 -34.13 0.73
C PRO A 1076 12.97 -33.76 -0.40
N GLU A 1077 13.70 -34.74 -0.92
CA GLU A 1077 14.64 -34.58 -2.04
C GLU A 1077 13.96 -34.12 -3.34
N ASN A 1078 12.72 -34.58 -3.58
CA ASN A 1078 11.94 -34.24 -4.78
C ASN A 1078 11.18 -32.91 -4.65
N THR A 1079 11.13 -32.33 -3.44
CA THR A 1079 10.34 -31.14 -3.12
C THR A 1079 11.22 -29.90 -2.90
N SER A 1080 12.43 -30.07 -2.36
CA SER A 1080 13.33 -28.96 -1.98
C SER A 1080 13.64 -27.96 -3.11
N ASN A 1081 13.78 -28.46 -4.35
CA ASN A 1081 14.09 -27.64 -5.54
C ASN A 1081 12.87 -27.42 -6.47
N ARG A 1082 11.67 -27.82 -6.05
CA ARG A 1082 10.45 -27.67 -6.85
C ARG A 1082 9.94 -26.22 -6.77
N HIS A 1083 9.48 -25.68 -7.89
CA HIS A 1083 8.84 -24.37 -7.92
C HIS A 1083 7.63 -24.33 -6.97
N TYR A 1084 7.57 -23.35 -6.07
CA TYR A 1084 6.54 -23.29 -5.02
C TYR A 1084 5.10 -23.31 -5.61
N TYR A 1085 4.83 -22.47 -6.62
CA TYR A 1085 3.53 -22.39 -7.30
C TYR A 1085 3.19 -23.59 -8.20
N SER A 1086 4.02 -24.64 -8.26
CA SER A 1086 3.69 -25.89 -8.99
C SER A 1086 2.84 -26.88 -8.16
N TYR A 1087 2.65 -26.59 -6.87
CA TYR A 1087 1.77 -27.33 -5.97
C TYR A 1087 0.99 -26.36 -5.09
N ILE A 1088 -0.24 -26.05 -5.49
CA ILE A 1088 -1.12 -25.04 -4.88
C ILE A 1088 -2.55 -25.56 -4.61
N PRO A 1089 -2.75 -26.75 -4.00
CA PRO A 1089 -4.09 -27.24 -3.67
C PRO A 1089 -4.82 -26.35 -2.65
N PHE A 1090 -4.06 -25.57 -1.87
CA PHE A 1090 -4.56 -24.61 -0.89
C PHE A 1090 -4.42 -23.14 -1.38
N SER A 1091 -4.26 -22.93 -2.69
CA SER A 1091 -3.79 -21.65 -3.26
C SER A 1091 -2.42 -21.24 -2.68
N ALA A 1092 -1.94 -20.06 -3.02
CA ALA A 1092 -0.73 -19.44 -2.46
C ALA A 1092 -0.88 -17.90 -2.41
N GLY A 1093 0.09 -17.23 -1.79
CA GLY A 1093 0.12 -15.78 -1.60
C GLY A 1093 -0.85 -15.25 -0.54
N PRO A 1094 -1.18 -13.96 -0.55
CA PRO A 1094 -1.99 -13.32 0.51
C PRO A 1094 -3.36 -13.98 0.71
N ARG A 1095 -3.94 -14.52 -0.36
CA ARG A 1095 -5.25 -15.19 -0.38
C ARG A 1095 -5.12 -16.72 -0.32
N SER A 1096 -4.06 -17.25 0.28
CA SER A 1096 -3.89 -18.68 0.58
C SER A 1096 -4.95 -19.17 1.58
N CYS A 1097 -5.20 -20.47 1.64
CA CYS A 1097 -6.17 -21.06 2.56
C CYS A 1097 -5.77 -20.80 4.03
N VAL A 1098 -6.69 -20.20 4.81
CA VAL A 1098 -6.46 -19.96 6.25
C VAL A 1098 -6.45 -21.27 7.06
N GLY A 1099 -7.23 -22.26 6.62
CA GLY A 1099 -7.42 -23.54 7.30
C GLY A 1099 -6.49 -24.65 6.85
N ARG A 1100 -5.38 -24.38 6.13
CA ARG A 1100 -4.48 -25.42 5.57
C ARG A 1100 -3.99 -26.39 6.65
N LYS A 1101 -3.42 -25.88 7.74
CA LYS A 1101 -2.87 -26.70 8.85
C LYS A 1101 -3.98 -27.50 9.54
N TYR A 1102 -5.15 -26.89 9.73
CA TYR A 1102 -6.35 -27.55 10.27
C TYR A 1102 -6.81 -28.70 9.35
N ALA A 1103 -6.87 -28.49 8.04
CA ALA A 1103 -7.30 -29.49 7.07
C ALA A 1103 -6.37 -30.70 7.01
N ILE A 1104 -5.05 -30.50 6.94
CA ILE A 1104 -4.07 -31.60 6.92
C ILE A 1104 -4.13 -32.42 8.21
N LEU A 1105 -4.18 -31.76 9.37
CA LEU A 1105 -4.28 -32.44 10.66
C LEU A 1105 -5.57 -33.26 10.77
N LYS A 1106 -6.70 -32.67 10.37
CA LYS A 1106 -8.01 -33.34 10.30
C LYS A 1106 -7.98 -34.57 9.39
N LEU A 1107 -7.43 -34.43 8.18
CA LEU A 1107 -7.32 -35.54 7.21
C LEU A 1107 -6.45 -36.68 7.75
N LYS A 1108 -5.30 -36.39 8.37
CA LYS A 1108 -4.43 -37.42 8.96
C LYS A 1108 -5.14 -38.24 10.02
N ILE A 1109 -5.83 -37.60 10.97
CA ILE A 1109 -6.51 -38.29 12.07
C ILE A 1109 -7.73 -39.06 11.55
N LEU A 1110 -8.53 -38.45 10.67
CA LEU A 1110 -9.71 -39.10 10.08
C LEU A 1110 -9.32 -40.33 9.26
N LEU A 1111 -8.38 -40.18 8.32
CA LEU A 1111 -7.98 -41.26 7.44
C LEU A 1111 -7.21 -42.36 8.18
N SER A 1112 -6.34 -42.02 9.14
CA SER A 1112 -5.69 -43.04 9.96
C SER A 1112 -6.71 -43.86 10.77
N THR A 1113 -7.74 -43.21 11.34
CA THR A 1113 -8.78 -43.92 12.08
C THR A 1113 -9.59 -44.85 11.17
N VAL A 1114 -9.97 -44.41 9.97
CA VAL A 1114 -10.68 -45.24 8.98
C VAL A 1114 -9.81 -46.41 8.52
N LEU A 1115 -8.57 -46.17 8.12
CA LEU A 1115 -7.68 -47.18 7.53
C LEU A 1115 -7.15 -48.20 8.54
N ARG A 1116 -7.14 -47.89 9.84
CA ARG A 1116 -6.84 -48.87 10.90
C ARG A 1116 -7.99 -49.84 11.13
N ASN A 1117 -9.23 -49.43 10.87
CA ASN A 1117 -10.43 -50.24 11.12
C ASN A 1117 -10.90 -50.97 9.86
N TYR A 1118 -10.75 -50.36 8.69
CA TYR A 1118 -11.25 -50.88 7.44
C TYR A 1118 -10.16 -50.96 6.37
N LYS A 1119 -10.23 -52.03 5.59
CA LYS A 1119 -9.64 -52.12 4.26
C LYS A 1119 -10.67 -51.58 3.28
N VAL A 1120 -10.25 -50.61 2.47
CA VAL A 1120 -11.11 -50.00 1.44
C VAL A 1120 -10.79 -50.60 0.08
N THR A 1121 -11.81 -50.84 -0.73
CA THR A 1121 -11.69 -51.36 -2.09
C THR A 1121 -12.62 -50.60 -3.02
N SER A 1122 -12.16 -50.31 -4.23
CA SER A 1122 -13.00 -49.71 -5.28
C SER A 1122 -13.26 -50.73 -6.39
N ASP A 1123 -14.49 -50.72 -6.89
CA ASP A 1123 -14.96 -51.49 -8.04
C ASP A 1123 -14.62 -50.84 -9.39
N VAL A 1124 -14.23 -49.56 -9.37
CA VAL A 1124 -13.93 -48.74 -10.55
C VAL A 1124 -12.44 -48.41 -10.58
N THR A 1125 -11.84 -48.46 -11.76
CA THR A 1125 -10.42 -48.11 -11.93
C THR A 1125 -10.21 -46.59 -11.99
N GLU A 1126 -9.00 -46.10 -11.67
CA GLU A 1126 -8.68 -44.65 -11.70
C GLU A 1126 -8.98 -44.00 -13.07
N LYS A 1127 -8.81 -44.74 -14.17
CA LYS A 1127 -9.05 -44.24 -15.54
C LYS A 1127 -10.53 -44.02 -15.85
N GLU A 1128 -11.42 -44.69 -15.12
CA GLU A 1128 -12.86 -44.62 -15.31
C GLU A 1128 -13.51 -43.53 -14.45
N PHE A 1129 -12.73 -42.82 -13.62
CA PHE A 1129 -13.25 -41.73 -12.80
C PHE A 1129 -13.81 -40.60 -13.67
N GLN A 1130 -15.12 -40.37 -13.56
CA GLN A 1130 -15.80 -39.29 -14.27
C GLN A 1130 -15.79 -38.03 -13.41
N LEU A 1131 -14.86 -37.13 -13.72
CA LEU A 1131 -14.69 -35.89 -12.96
C LEU A 1131 -15.73 -34.86 -13.36
N GLN A 1132 -16.38 -34.30 -12.35
CA GLN A 1132 -17.25 -33.15 -12.47
C GLN A 1132 -16.68 -32.02 -11.64
N ALA A 1133 -16.32 -30.92 -12.32
CA ALA A 1133 -16.04 -29.67 -11.65
C ALA A 1133 -17.38 -29.02 -11.33
N ASP A 1134 -17.73 -29.04 -10.05
CA ASP A 1134 -18.68 -28.12 -9.44
C ASP A 1134 -17.87 -26.95 -8.84
N ILE A 1135 -18.34 -26.29 -7.78
CA ILE A 1135 -17.50 -25.41 -6.96
C ILE A 1135 -16.28 -26.16 -6.41
N ILE A 1136 -16.49 -27.43 -6.02
CA ILE A 1136 -15.44 -28.40 -5.73
C ILE A 1136 -15.38 -29.50 -6.81
N LEU A 1137 -14.25 -30.19 -6.89
CA LEU A 1137 -14.10 -31.37 -7.74
C LEU A 1137 -14.84 -32.55 -7.10
N LYS A 1138 -15.71 -33.19 -7.87
CA LYS A 1138 -16.48 -34.36 -7.46
C LYS A 1138 -16.40 -35.45 -8.53
N ARG A 1139 -16.85 -36.66 -8.17
CA ARG A 1139 -17.10 -37.76 -9.10
C ARG A 1139 -18.58 -37.75 -9.48
N THR A 1140 -18.90 -37.68 -10.78
CA THR A 1140 -20.29 -37.76 -11.27
C THR A 1140 -20.94 -39.10 -10.91
N ASP A 1141 -20.12 -40.15 -10.84
CA ASP A 1141 -20.52 -41.50 -10.51
C ASP A 1141 -20.54 -41.81 -9.00
N GLY A 1142 -20.34 -40.79 -8.15
CA GLY A 1142 -20.24 -40.92 -6.69
C GLY A 1142 -18.89 -41.45 -6.21
N PHE A 1143 -18.60 -41.34 -4.91
CA PHE A 1143 -17.37 -41.88 -4.31
C PHE A 1143 -17.60 -43.30 -3.81
N ARG A 1144 -17.96 -44.17 -4.75
CA ARG A 1144 -18.34 -45.56 -4.48
C ARG A 1144 -17.15 -46.41 -4.04
N LEU A 1145 -17.30 -47.05 -2.89
CA LEU A 1145 -16.33 -48.00 -2.34
C LEU A 1145 -17.01 -49.09 -1.51
N GLN A 1146 -16.27 -50.17 -1.31
CA GLN A 1146 -16.61 -51.25 -0.39
C GLN A 1146 -15.58 -51.29 0.74
N ILE A 1147 -16.06 -51.56 1.95
CA ILE A 1147 -15.23 -51.71 3.14
C ILE A 1147 -15.26 -53.14 3.67
N GLU A 1148 -14.11 -53.59 4.17
CA GLU A 1148 -13.95 -54.86 4.89
C GLU A 1148 -13.23 -54.58 6.22
N PRO A 1149 -13.57 -55.26 7.32
CA PRO A 1149 -12.82 -55.16 8.56
C PRO A 1149 -11.35 -55.49 8.35
N ARG A 1150 -10.45 -54.66 8.86
CA ARG A 1150 -9.01 -54.89 8.72
C ARG A 1150 -8.49 -55.76 9.86
N GLN A 1151 -7.73 -56.79 9.52
CA GLN A 1151 -7.01 -57.59 10.52
C GLN A 1151 -5.81 -56.79 11.04
N ARG A 1152 -5.62 -56.76 12.36
CA ARG A 1152 -4.52 -56.03 13.02
C ARG A 1152 -3.23 -56.85 12.98
N VAL A 1153 -2.65 -57.00 11.79
CA VAL A 1153 -1.39 -57.72 11.58
C VAL A 1153 -0.57 -57.00 10.49
N PRO A 1154 0.77 -56.90 10.64
CA PRO A 1154 1.60 -56.23 9.63
C PRO A 1154 1.62 -57.01 8.32
N SER A 1155 1.77 -56.31 7.19
CA SER A 1155 1.68 -56.92 5.84
C SER A 1155 2.74 -57.98 5.56
N THR A 1156 3.85 -57.99 6.30
CA THR A 1156 4.91 -59.00 6.21
C THR A 1156 4.50 -60.37 6.76
N VAL A 1157 3.38 -60.45 7.49
CA VAL A 1157 2.85 -61.65 8.13
C VAL A 1157 1.53 -62.13 7.49
N ALA A 1158 0.90 -61.30 6.65
CA ALA A 1158 -0.46 -61.46 6.12
C ALA A 1158 -0.55 -62.05 4.71
#